data_AF-A0A432M1H3-F1
#
_entry.id   AF-A0A432M1H3-F1
#
_cell.length_a   1.000
_cell.length_b   1.000
_cell.length_c   1.000
_cell.angle_alpha   90.00
_cell.angle_beta   90.00
_cell.angle_gamma   90.00
#
_symmetry.space_group_name_H-M   'P 1'
#
loop_
_entity.id
_entity.type
_entity.pdbx_description
1 polymer ?
#
loop_
_entity_poly.entity_id
_entity_poly.type
_entity_poly.pdbx_seq_one_letter_code
_entity_poly.pdbx_strand_id
1 'polypeptide(L)'
;MKQGQAVNSSAAVNGTSDKTPGGRMDIGSRTMMVRKLLTGLTVGMAMAIVTAPVVAQTANTKTAYTYDALDRVTQITDPSGLNTTYQYDGLSDETKLTSPDSGVTAKTFDAAGNVLTALDANGNSVTYTYDAQDRRLSANYADTTQNITYTYDESNSVTGCAASYPIGHLTRMVENAVTTVFCYNTQGYVIQKSQTVSGHTDVTTYTRSPGGKILGITHPSGNQVAYSYDANGHISGVTATTPSGTTTLVSYATYLPFGPISGYTLGNGQAVTRTYDANYRLTDLVSPAFTLHVARDVMGGITAIGNSPGANPATETYSYDPLYRLTSITEANGSALESVTYNRTGDRLSKTGSGLATGAYSYNPNTHQLITTGNAARTVDANGNTTAVTQAGSTYGFGYNARNRMALAQLNQSTVALYTYNADGERVAKTANSSTERYNYDADSLLLSEYGATNREYVYLDDIPIANLDTQGTTISIAYVTADQLGTARTIADGGGNSVWTWAYQSNIWGEQAPTSTGYTYNLRFPGQYFDGETGLHYNHHRDYDPATGRYQQVDPLGFKGGQWSLYAYANGNPASYSDPSGLFVPPAPGSPLALALERAGLAEAAGLGPEDPVADAAAALLFAGTLIAAEMSGQNSGPGKNCPGHDCSEILAEIEAQKQIVIDRYFGMLYDRRELYDNAMITPLSRRGGSWVGHQQAFRNEQARLIKLIDKAREMNCPVEPNAVLWSTIAPPDKPAGR
;
A
#
# COMPACT_ATOMS: atom_id res chain seq x y z
N MET A 1 61.69 -11.39 33.08
CA MET A 1 61.16 -10.26 33.87
C MET A 1 59.79 -10.70 34.40
N LYS A 2 59.74 -11.47 35.50
CA LYS A 2 59.38 -11.03 36.89
C LYS A 2 58.06 -10.23 36.91
N GLN A 3 56.91 -10.80 37.33
CA GLN A 3 56.47 -11.09 38.73
C GLN A 3 56.70 -9.90 39.68
N GLY A 4 55.76 -9.47 40.54
CA GLY A 4 54.37 -9.91 40.79
C GLY A 4 53.82 -9.34 42.12
N GLN A 5 52.49 -9.36 42.30
CA GLN A 5 51.69 -9.23 43.56
C GLN A 5 51.94 -8.11 44.61
N ALA A 6 50.85 -7.36 44.86
CA ALA A 6 50.17 -7.06 46.14
C ALA A 6 50.91 -6.40 47.36
N VAL A 7 50.15 -5.61 48.14
CA VAL A 7 49.80 -5.83 49.58
C VAL A 7 49.30 -4.52 50.27
N ASN A 8 48.19 -4.66 51.02
CA ASN A 8 47.71 -3.99 52.25
C ASN A 8 48.67 -3.04 53.06
N SER A 9 48.24 -2.21 54.03
CA SER A 9 46.92 -1.73 54.52
C SER A 9 47.12 -0.66 55.65
N SER A 10 46.04 0.05 56.01
CA SER A 10 45.69 0.52 57.38
C SER A 10 46.69 1.27 58.29
N ALA A 11 46.28 2.45 58.77
CA ALA A 11 46.34 2.83 60.20
C ALA A 11 45.40 4.02 60.49
N ALA A 12 44.85 4.10 61.72
CA ALA A 12 43.93 5.13 62.19
C ALA A 12 44.63 6.16 63.11
N VAL A 13 43.90 7.19 63.61
CA VAL A 13 43.78 7.52 65.05
C VAL A 13 42.88 8.76 65.32
N ASN A 14 42.17 8.68 66.46
CA ASN A 14 41.25 9.58 67.17
C ASN A 14 41.41 11.13 67.15
N GLY A 15 40.30 11.82 67.48
CA GLY A 15 40.29 13.17 68.08
C GLY A 15 38.88 13.68 68.48
N THR A 16 38.52 13.63 69.78
CA THR A 16 37.16 13.88 70.32
C THR A 16 36.90 15.26 70.96
N SER A 17 35.61 15.58 71.17
CA SER A 17 34.99 16.46 72.23
C SER A 17 34.90 17.99 71.96
N ASP A 18 33.96 18.79 72.54
CA ASP A 18 32.85 18.50 73.48
C ASP A 18 31.66 19.52 73.45
N LYS A 19 30.55 19.14 74.14
CA LYS A 19 29.41 19.88 74.76
C LYS A 19 29.13 21.40 74.55
N THR A 20 27.91 21.70 74.04
CA THR A 20 26.66 22.27 74.68
C THR A 20 26.74 23.22 75.93
N PRO A 21 25.66 23.94 76.40
CA PRO A 21 24.25 24.02 75.94
C PRO A 21 23.56 25.44 75.93
N GLY A 22 22.34 25.52 75.36
CA GLY A 22 21.17 26.09 76.07
C GLY A 22 20.73 27.56 75.81
N GLY A 23 19.58 27.73 75.15
CA GLY A 23 18.82 29.00 75.11
C GLY A 23 17.49 28.84 74.35
N ARG A 24 16.36 29.23 74.94
CA ARG A 24 15.00 28.96 74.41
C ARG A 24 14.15 30.24 74.43
N MET A 25 13.69 30.70 73.28
CA MET A 25 12.55 31.63 73.12
C MET A 25 11.93 31.44 71.73
N ASP A 26 10.67 31.86 71.58
CA ASP A 26 9.72 31.35 70.59
C ASP A 26 9.15 32.46 69.68
N ILE A 27 8.43 32.06 68.63
CA ILE A 27 7.52 32.83 67.75
C ILE A 27 8.18 33.71 66.67
N GLY A 28 7.73 33.52 65.42
CA GLY A 28 7.43 34.69 64.57
C GLY A 28 7.99 34.81 63.14
N SER A 29 7.74 33.83 62.26
CA SER A 29 7.40 33.98 60.82
C SER A 29 8.20 34.92 59.85
N ARG A 30 8.38 34.41 58.62
CA ARG A 30 8.71 35.10 57.34
C ARG A 30 10.18 35.19 56.87
N THR A 31 10.54 34.14 56.12
CA THR A 31 11.14 34.17 54.77
C THR A 31 12.38 35.05 54.50
N MET A 32 13.52 34.40 54.27
CA MET A 32 14.81 35.03 54.02
C MET A 32 14.99 35.60 52.59
N MET A 33 15.85 36.62 52.48
CA MET A 33 16.59 36.97 51.25
C MET A 33 17.62 35.86 50.90
N VAL A 34 18.39 35.89 49.81
CA VAL A 34 19.65 36.67 49.68
C VAL A 34 20.19 36.60 48.23
N ARG A 35 20.92 37.66 47.84
CA ARG A 35 21.67 37.81 46.58
C ARG A 35 23.11 37.27 46.65
N LYS A 36 23.59 36.79 45.48
CA LYS A 36 24.94 36.98 44.88
C LYS A 36 26.20 36.22 45.40
N LEU A 37 26.78 35.51 44.41
CA LEU A 37 28.20 35.44 43.97
C LEU A 37 29.25 34.50 44.60
N LEU A 38 29.70 33.57 43.73
CA LEU A 38 31.09 33.20 43.38
C LEU A 38 32.10 32.73 44.46
N THR A 39 32.45 31.44 44.40
CA THR A 39 33.80 30.96 44.06
C THR A 39 33.68 29.57 43.39
N GLY A 40 34.64 29.21 42.53
CA GLY A 40 34.48 28.11 41.57
C GLY A 40 35.01 26.74 42.02
N LEU A 41 34.61 25.70 41.28
CA LEU A 41 35.30 24.41 41.24
C LEU A 41 35.28 23.87 39.80
N THR A 42 36.45 23.70 39.21
CA THR A 42 36.62 23.00 37.93
C THR A 42 36.43 21.50 38.15
N VAL A 43 35.34 20.94 37.64
CA VAL A 43 35.15 19.49 37.47
C VAL A 43 34.92 19.23 35.99
N GLY A 44 35.55 18.19 35.47
CA GLY A 44 35.74 18.01 34.03
C GLY A 44 34.44 17.89 33.22
N MET A 45 34.51 18.35 31.97
CA MET A 45 33.54 17.98 30.94
C MET A 45 33.59 16.45 30.70
N ALA A 46 32.79 15.71 31.44
CA ALA A 46 32.10 14.60 30.82
C ALA A 46 31.09 15.22 29.84
N MET A 47 31.35 15.09 28.53
CA MET A 47 30.25 15.18 27.56
C MET A 47 29.32 14.00 27.86
N ALA A 48 28.35 14.23 28.74
CA ALA A 48 27.15 13.44 28.75
C ALA A 48 26.50 13.66 27.38
N ILE A 49 26.71 12.70 26.48
CA ILE A 49 25.81 12.50 25.35
C ILE A 49 24.46 12.22 26.01
N VAL A 50 23.63 13.25 26.11
CA VAL A 50 22.23 13.08 26.49
C VAL A 50 21.57 12.37 25.32
N THR A 51 21.65 11.04 25.35
CA THR A 51 20.75 10.16 24.60
C THR A 51 19.35 10.35 25.18
N ALA A 52 18.74 11.50 24.87
CA ALA A 52 17.29 11.61 24.92
C ALA A 52 16.75 10.41 24.14
N PRO A 53 15.95 9.53 24.76
CA PRO A 53 15.54 8.29 24.11
C PRO A 53 14.86 8.64 22.80
N VAL A 54 15.23 7.94 21.71
CA VAL A 54 14.80 8.26 20.33
C VAL A 54 13.28 8.40 20.22
N VAL A 55 12.55 7.62 21.03
CA VAL A 55 11.11 7.67 21.32
C VAL A 55 10.55 9.09 21.55
N ALA A 56 11.31 9.98 22.21
CA ALA A 56 10.82 11.30 22.61
C ALA A 56 10.72 12.32 21.46
N GLN A 57 11.50 12.16 20.38
CA GLN A 57 11.41 13.09 19.25
C GLN A 57 10.13 12.87 18.41
N THR A 58 9.69 11.61 18.32
CA THR A 58 8.65 11.14 17.40
C THR A 58 7.29 10.96 18.07
N ALA A 59 7.22 10.97 19.42
CA ALA A 59 5.98 10.95 20.18
C ALA A 59 5.05 12.17 19.97
N ASN A 60 5.60 13.32 19.55
CA ASN A 60 4.86 14.60 19.41
C ASN A 60 5.07 15.21 18.01
N THR A 61 4.94 14.40 16.97
CA THR A 61 4.93 14.89 15.58
C THR A 61 3.67 15.69 15.28
N LYS A 62 3.80 16.76 14.49
CA LYS A 62 2.70 17.62 14.09
C LYS A 62 2.80 17.95 12.60
N THR A 63 1.82 17.52 11.82
CA THR A 63 1.52 18.10 10.51
C THR A 63 0.64 19.34 10.72
N ALA A 64 0.83 20.39 9.92
CA ALA A 64 -0.10 21.53 9.86
C ALA A 64 -0.66 21.71 8.45
N TYR A 65 -1.90 22.17 8.36
CA TYR A 65 -2.60 22.44 7.11
C TYR A 65 -3.00 23.92 7.09
N THR A 66 -2.85 24.55 5.93
CA THR A 66 -3.42 25.89 5.65
C THR A 66 -4.46 25.75 4.55
N TYR A 67 -5.55 26.50 4.67
CA TYR A 67 -6.69 26.46 3.77
C TYR A 67 -6.96 27.85 3.21
N ASP A 68 -7.60 27.93 2.04
CA ASP A 68 -8.17 29.18 1.52
C ASP A 68 -9.65 29.36 1.93
N ALA A 69 -10.28 30.40 1.42
CA ALA A 69 -11.69 30.73 1.72
C ALA A 69 -12.73 29.76 1.12
N LEU A 70 -12.29 28.74 0.38
CA LEU A 70 -13.11 27.66 -0.15
C LEU A 70 -12.78 26.30 0.51
N ASP A 71 -12.10 26.34 1.68
CA ASP A 71 -11.62 25.17 2.43
C ASP A 71 -10.68 24.24 1.64
N ARG A 72 -10.03 24.75 0.58
CA ARG A 72 -9.03 24.01 -0.21
C ARG A 72 -7.65 24.10 0.45
N VAL A 73 -6.91 22.99 0.53
CA VAL A 73 -5.59 22.93 1.18
C VAL A 73 -4.55 23.68 0.33
N THR A 74 -4.12 24.86 0.78
CA THR A 74 -3.08 25.65 0.09
C THR A 74 -1.67 25.32 0.57
N GLN A 75 -1.51 24.70 1.74
CA GLN A 75 -0.21 24.30 2.27
C GLN A 75 -0.33 23.09 3.21
N ILE A 76 0.61 22.16 3.08
CA ILE A 76 0.90 21.12 4.07
C ILE A 76 2.31 21.39 4.61
N THR A 77 2.41 21.53 5.93
CA THR A 77 3.68 21.57 6.66
C THR A 77 3.90 20.23 7.34
N ASP A 78 4.97 19.53 6.98
CA ASP A 78 5.29 18.20 7.53
C ASP A 78 5.84 18.27 8.98
N PRO A 79 5.98 17.13 9.68
CA PRO A 79 6.50 17.08 11.05
C PRO A 79 7.95 17.56 11.27
N SER A 80 8.74 17.74 10.22
CA SER A 80 10.07 18.37 10.25
C SER A 80 10.03 19.86 9.90
N GLY A 81 8.88 20.39 9.49
CA GLY A 81 8.63 21.80 9.26
C GLY A 81 8.83 22.25 7.80
N LEU A 82 8.95 21.33 6.85
CA LEU A 82 9.02 21.69 5.42
C LEU A 82 7.62 21.91 4.87
N ASN A 83 7.49 22.83 3.90
CA ASN A 83 6.21 23.28 3.38
C ASN A 83 6.05 22.86 1.92
N THR A 84 5.03 22.05 1.64
CA THR A 84 4.50 21.85 0.29
C THR A 84 3.31 22.75 0.10
N THR A 85 3.28 23.53 -0.99
CA THR A 85 2.23 24.52 -1.27
C THR A 85 1.52 24.23 -2.59
N TYR A 86 0.23 24.56 -2.62
CA TYR A 86 -0.70 24.33 -3.72
C TYR A 86 -1.33 25.66 -4.12
N GLN A 87 -1.40 25.93 -5.42
CA GLN A 87 -2.06 27.12 -5.98
C GLN A 87 -3.18 26.68 -6.91
N TYR A 88 -4.36 27.27 -6.69
CA TYR A 88 -5.57 26.97 -7.42
C TYR A 88 -6.03 28.18 -8.22
N ASP A 89 -6.72 27.93 -9.32
CA ASP A 89 -7.49 28.96 -10.02
C ASP A 89 -8.87 29.20 -9.39
N GLY A 90 -9.73 29.90 -10.14
CA GLY A 90 -11.12 30.17 -9.76
C GLY A 90 -12.06 28.97 -9.89
N LEU A 91 -11.68 27.90 -10.60
CA LEU A 91 -12.46 26.66 -10.76
C LEU A 91 -12.05 25.57 -9.76
N SER A 92 -10.96 25.79 -9.03
CA SER A 92 -10.34 24.85 -8.05
C SER A 92 -9.41 23.82 -8.66
N ASP A 93 -8.91 24.09 -9.86
CA ASP A 93 -7.94 23.22 -10.51
C ASP A 93 -6.50 23.60 -10.07
N GLU A 94 -5.68 22.59 -9.76
CA GLU A 94 -4.36 22.75 -9.11
C GLU A 94 -3.29 23.24 -10.11
N THR A 95 -3.30 24.54 -10.40
CA THR A 95 -2.36 25.18 -11.35
C THR A 95 -0.88 25.07 -10.97
N LYS A 96 -0.55 24.92 -9.68
CA LYS A 96 0.85 24.80 -9.26
C LYS A 96 1.02 24.04 -7.94
N LEU A 97 1.96 23.09 -7.97
CA LEU A 97 2.58 22.47 -6.80
C LEU A 97 3.95 23.10 -6.57
N THR A 98 4.35 23.30 -5.31
CA THR A 98 5.74 23.60 -4.94
C THR A 98 6.09 22.79 -3.70
N SER A 99 6.96 21.81 -3.90
CA SER A 99 7.44 20.82 -2.94
C SER A 99 8.94 21.03 -2.67
N PRO A 100 9.43 20.81 -1.43
CA PRO A 100 10.86 20.77 -1.16
C PRO A 100 11.54 19.55 -1.81
N ASP A 101 10.80 18.45 -2.00
CA ASP A 101 11.36 17.16 -2.43
C ASP A 101 11.32 16.99 -3.96
N SER A 102 10.21 17.37 -4.59
CA SER A 102 9.97 17.24 -6.04
C SER A 102 9.99 18.56 -6.80
N GLY A 103 10.37 19.66 -6.15
CA GLY A 103 10.47 20.97 -6.76
C GLY A 103 9.11 21.57 -7.16
N VAL A 104 9.06 22.23 -8.31
CA VAL A 104 7.86 22.90 -8.81
C VAL A 104 7.22 22.11 -9.93
N THR A 105 5.93 21.81 -9.81
CA THR A 105 5.11 21.34 -10.94
C THR A 105 4.10 22.43 -11.29
N ALA A 106 4.00 22.81 -12.56
CA ALA A 106 2.99 23.74 -13.05
C ALA A 106 2.03 23.01 -14.01
N LYS A 107 0.73 23.31 -13.90
CA LYS A 107 -0.34 22.71 -14.73
C LYS A 107 -1.18 23.81 -15.37
N THR A 108 -1.72 23.53 -16.54
CA THR A 108 -2.81 24.31 -17.15
C THR A 108 -3.99 23.39 -17.43
N PHE A 109 -5.20 23.96 -17.51
CA PHE A 109 -6.45 23.21 -17.61
C PHE A 109 -7.32 23.77 -18.73
N ASP A 110 -8.22 22.94 -19.25
CA ASP A 110 -9.33 23.37 -20.11
C ASP A 110 -10.54 23.82 -19.28
N ALA A 111 -11.68 24.05 -19.94
CA ALA A 111 -12.91 24.50 -19.29
C ALA A 111 -13.68 23.39 -18.55
N ALA A 112 -13.36 22.10 -18.76
CA ALA A 112 -13.90 20.98 -18.00
C ALA A 112 -13.04 20.67 -16.76
N GLY A 113 -11.78 21.15 -16.74
CA GLY A 113 -10.81 20.88 -15.68
C GLY A 113 -9.82 19.77 -16.06
N ASN A 114 -9.78 19.34 -17.31
CA ASN A 114 -8.78 18.38 -17.78
C ASN A 114 -7.41 19.06 -17.88
N VAL A 115 -6.33 18.36 -17.53
CA VAL A 115 -4.97 18.93 -17.59
C VAL A 115 -4.53 19.08 -19.05
N LEU A 116 -4.37 20.30 -19.56
CA LEU A 116 -3.87 20.53 -20.92
C LEU A 116 -2.34 20.39 -21.00
N THR A 117 -1.62 20.89 -19.99
CA THR A 117 -0.16 20.78 -19.93
C THR A 117 0.29 20.55 -18.51
N ALA A 118 1.36 19.76 -18.31
CA ALA A 118 2.14 19.78 -17.08
C ALA A 118 3.63 20.03 -17.38
N LEU A 119 4.31 20.73 -16.48
CA LEU A 119 5.74 21.00 -16.49
C LEU A 119 6.32 20.64 -15.12
N ASP A 120 7.30 19.75 -15.07
CA ASP A 120 7.98 19.33 -13.83
C ASP A 120 9.21 20.20 -13.47
N ALA A 121 9.88 19.86 -12.37
CA ALA A 121 11.02 20.61 -11.86
C ALA A 121 12.32 20.36 -12.64
N ASN A 122 12.43 19.19 -13.29
CA ASN A 122 13.48 18.88 -14.26
C ASN A 122 13.29 19.62 -15.62
N GLY A 123 12.12 20.24 -15.83
CA GLY A 123 11.79 20.96 -17.07
C GLY A 123 11.16 20.08 -18.15
N ASN A 124 10.77 18.84 -17.83
CA ASN A 124 10.00 18.00 -18.75
C ASN A 124 8.58 18.55 -18.87
N SER A 125 8.19 18.87 -20.10
CA SER A 125 6.81 19.25 -20.42
C SER A 125 6.06 18.09 -21.07
N VAL A 126 4.81 17.94 -20.67
CA VAL A 126 3.81 17.08 -21.32
C VAL A 126 2.60 17.91 -21.72
N THR A 127 2.07 17.65 -22.91
CA THR A 127 0.82 18.25 -23.42
C THR A 127 -0.18 17.14 -23.71
N TYR A 128 -1.36 17.23 -23.11
CA TYR A 128 -2.43 16.26 -23.27
C TYR A 128 -3.48 16.75 -24.25
N THR A 129 -4.22 15.81 -24.84
CA THR A 129 -5.41 16.10 -25.65
C THR A 129 -6.53 15.16 -25.27
N TYR A 130 -7.77 15.60 -25.43
CA TYR A 130 -8.98 14.88 -25.03
C TYR A 130 -9.99 14.81 -26.19
N ASP A 131 -10.89 13.84 -26.18
CA ASP A 131 -12.03 13.80 -27.08
C ASP A 131 -13.23 14.63 -26.56
N ALA A 132 -14.35 14.64 -27.29
CA ALA A 132 -15.54 15.40 -26.90
C ALA A 132 -16.34 14.76 -25.75
N GLN A 133 -15.85 13.65 -25.20
CA GLN A 133 -16.30 13.00 -23.99
C GLN A 133 -15.21 13.06 -22.92
N ASP A 134 -14.26 14.00 -23.05
CA ASP A 134 -13.19 14.29 -22.09
C ASP A 134 -12.26 13.08 -21.81
N ARG A 135 -12.26 12.08 -22.71
CA ARG A 135 -11.33 10.94 -22.62
C ARG A 135 -9.99 11.31 -23.23
N ARG A 136 -8.90 11.04 -22.51
CA ARG A 136 -7.53 11.41 -22.92
C ARG A 136 -7.11 10.67 -24.18
N LEU A 137 -6.81 11.39 -25.26
CA LEU A 137 -6.37 10.85 -26.56
C LEU A 137 -4.84 10.77 -26.69
N SER A 138 -4.09 11.66 -26.06
CA SER A 138 -2.62 11.59 -26.09
C SER A 138 -1.96 12.26 -24.89
N ALA A 139 -0.70 11.88 -24.65
CA ALA A 139 0.25 12.58 -23.78
C ALA A 139 1.55 12.79 -24.58
N ASN A 140 1.87 14.04 -24.91
CA ASN A 140 2.96 14.39 -25.82
C ASN A 140 4.10 15.06 -25.05
N TYR A 141 5.30 14.47 -25.13
CA TYR A 141 6.51 14.93 -24.47
C TYR A 141 7.44 15.64 -25.47
N ALA A 142 8.46 16.32 -24.95
CA ALA A 142 9.50 16.94 -25.79
C ALA A 142 10.33 15.89 -26.57
N ASP A 143 10.54 14.71 -25.99
CA ASP A 143 11.02 13.52 -26.68
C ASP A 143 9.82 12.76 -27.26
N THR A 144 9.66 12.84 -28.58
CA THR A 144 8.52 12.23 -29.28
C THR A 144 8.50 10.70 -29.24
N THR A 145 9.61 10.05 -28.86
CA THR A 145 9.61 8.58 -28.65
C THR A 145 8.76 8.20 -27.44
N GLN A 146 8.62 9.09 -26.46
CA GLN A 146 7.86 8.88 -25.21
C GLN A 146 6.41 9.34 -25.32
N ASN A 147 5.95 9.78 -26.50
CA ASN A 147 4.56 10.15 -26.72
C ASN A 147 3.65 8.93 -26.57
N ILE A 148 2.59 9.10 -25.77
CA ILE A 148 1.55 8.09 -25.57
C ILE A 148 0.33 8.47 -26.40
N THR A 149 -0.23 7.51 -27.12
CA THR A 149 -1.54 7.61 -27.80
C THR A 149 -2.50 6.61 -27.22
N TYR A 150 -3.69 7.08 -26.84
CA TYR A 150 -4.81 6.26 -26.41
C TYR A 150 -5.82 6.18 -27.55
N THR A 151 -6.44 5.02 -27.76
CA THR A 151 -7.52 4.85 -28.73
C THR A 151 -8.66 4.06 -28.10
N TYR A 152 -9.88 4.58 -28.25
CA TYR A 152 -11.11 4.02 -27.69
C TYR A 152 -12.02 3.53 -28.81
N ASP A 153 -12.97 2.67 -28.46
CA ASP A 153 -14.09 2.27 -29.32
C ASP A 153 -13.69 1.60 -30.66
N GLU A 154 -12.43 1.18 -30.82
CA GLU A 154 -11.94 0.65 -32.10
C GLU A 154 -12.61 -0.67 -32.47
N SER A 155 -12.94 -0.81 -33.75
CA SER A 155 -13.52 -2.04 -34.27
C SER A 155 -12.57 -3.23 -34.14
N ASN A 156 -13.15 -4.41 -33.93
CA ASN A 156 -12.46 -5.69 -33.83
C ASN A 156 -11.46 -5.98 -34.97
N SER A 157 -11.72 -5.46 -36.17
CA SER A 157 -10.81 -5.53 -37.33
C SER A 157 -9.53 -4.70 -37.21
N VAL A 158 -9.47 -3.75 -36.28
CA VAL A 158 -8.30 -2.88 -36.01
C VAL A 158 -7.53 -3.37 -34.79
N THR A 159 -8.23 -3.81 -33.74
CA THR A 159 -7.62 -4.37 -32.53
C THR A 159 -7.15 -5.82 -32.69
N GLY A 160 -7.69 -6.55 -33.68
CA GLY A 160 -7.46 -7.99 -33.83
C GLY A 160 -8.25 -8.86 -32.84
N CYS A 161 -9.10 -8.26 -32.00
CA CYS A 161 -9.98 -9.00 -31.10
C CYS A 161 -11.00 -9.84 -31.90
N ALA A 162 -11.17 -11.12 -31.58
CA ALA A 162 -12.11 -11.98 -32.30
C ALA A 162 -13.60 -11.56 -32.11
N ALA A 163 -13.98 -11.26 -30.85
CA ALA A 163 -15.36 -10.89 -30.48
C ALA A 163 -15.36 -9.98 -29.23
N SER A 164 -14.81 -8.77 -29.35
CA SER A 164 -14.83 -7.75 -28.30
C SER A 164 -16.08 -6.86 -28.39
N TYR A 165 -16.43 -6.22 -27.27
CA TYR A 165 -17.43 -5.16 -27.12
C TYR A 165 -16.71 -3.83 -26.76
N PRO A 166 -16.10 -3.14 -27.74
CA PRO A 166 -15.17 -2.04 -27.47
C PRO A 166 -15.82 -0.69 -27.11
N ILE A 167 -17.12 -0.52 -27.34
CA ILE A 167 -17.80 0.78 -27.21
C ILE A 167 -17.88 1.19 -25.74
N GLY A 168 -17.37 2.39 -25.43
CA GLY A 168 -17.21 2.92 -24.08
C GLY A 168 -15.85 2.62 -23.44
N HIS A 169 -14.98 1.86 -24.11
CA HIS A 169 -13.76 1.32 -23.52
C HIS A 169 -12.48 1.71 -24.28
N LEU A 170 -11.37 1.73 -23.54
CA LEU A 170 -10.01 1.92 -24.06
C LEU A 170 -9.57 0.67 -24.81
N THR A 171 -9.41 0.74 -26.13
CA THR A 171 -9.09 -0.44 -26.94
C THR A 171 -7.61 -0.63 -27.21
N ARG A 172 -6.84 0.46 -27.30
CA ARG A 172 -5.40 0.42 -27.55
C ARG A 172 -4.66 1.57 -26.89
N MET A 173 -3.44 1.30 -26.46
CA MET A 173 -2.44 2.29 -26.09
C MET A 173 -1.14 2.04 -26.84
N VAL A 174 -0.44 3.11 -27.20
CA VAL A 174 0.85 3.04 -27.91
C VAL A 174 1.84 4.05 -27.32
N GLU A 175 3.04 3.60 -26.98
CA GLU A 175 4.20 4.43 -26.63
C GLU A 175 5.46 3.80 -27.26
N ASN A 176 6.31 4.57 -27.94
CA ASN A 176 7.56 4.06 -28.54
C ASN A 176 7.47 2.72 -29.31
N ALA A 177 6.37 2.51 -30.06
CA ALA A 177 6.00 1.25 -30.71
C ALA A 177 5.73 0.04 -29.77
N VAL A 178 5.82 0.21 -28.45
CA VAL A 178 5.13 -0.67 -27.49
C VAL A 178 3.63 -0.45 -27.63
N THR A 179 2.88 -1.53 -27.83
CA THR A 179 1.43 -1.47 -28.05
C THR A 179 0.71 -2.39 -27.07
N THR A 180 -0.22 -1.84 -26.29
CA THR A 180 -1.15 -2.61 -25.44
C THR A 180 -2.53 -2.58 -26.08
N VAL A 181 -3.21 -3.72 -26.22
CA VAL A 181 -4.57 -3.85 -26.74
C VAL A 181 -5.45 -4.60 -25.74
N PHE A 182 -6.68 -4.12 -25.55
CA PHE A 182 -7.67 -4.73 -24.67
C PHE A 182 -8.90 -5.23 -25.47
N CYS A 183 -9.39 -6.41 -25.11
CA CYS A 183 -10.67 -6.94 -25.59
C CYS A 183 -11.62 -7.17 -24.41
N TYR A 184 -12.90 -6.86 -24.61
CA TYR A 184 -13.93 -6.81 -23.57
C TYR A 184 -15.10 -7.76 -23.88
N ASN A 185 -15.73 -8.32 -22.84
CA ASN A 185 -17.00 -9.03 -22.99
C ASN A 185 -18.22 -8.08 -22.89
N THR A 186 -19.43 -8.64 -23.00
CA THR A 186 -20.71 -7.91 -22.89
C THR A 186 -20.93 -7.16 -21.57
N GLN A 187 -20.17 -7.48 -20.53
CA GLN A 187 -20.24 -6.86 -19.21
C GLN A 187 -19.13 -5.80 -18.99
N GLY A 188 -18.29 -5.55 -20.00
CA GLY A 188 -17.17 -4.61 -19.89
C GLY A 188 -15.94 -5.16 -19.17
N TYR A 189 -15.88 -6.46 -18.84
CA TYR A 189 -14.68 -7.06 -18.27
C TYR A 189 -13.65 -7.38 -19.36
N VAL A 190 -12.37 -7.14 -19.07
CA VAL A 190 -11.25 -7.57 -19.92
C VAL A 190 -11.22 -9.10 -20.03
N ILE A 191 -11.24 -9.58 -21.27
CA ILE A 191 -11.11 -11.01 -21.66
C ILE A 191 -9.82 -11.29 -22.44
N GLN A 192 -9.11 -10.26 -22.89
CA GLN A 192 -7.77 -10.39 -23.46
C GLN A 192 -6.99 -9.08 -23.27
N LYS A 193 -5.74 -9.18 -22.79
CA LYS A 193 -4.72 -8.12 -22.84
C LYS A 193 -3.62 -8.63 -23.77
N SER A 194 -3.30 -7.87 -24.80
CA SER A 194 -2.18 -8.19 -25.71
C SER A 194 -1.15 -7.07 -25.67
N GLN A 195 0.12 -7.45 -25.58
CA GLN A 195 1.24 -6.54 -25.44
C GLN A 195 2.30 -6.84 -26.49
N THR A 196 2.56 -5.88 -27.36
CA THR A 196 3.61 -5.98 -28.37
C THR A 196 4.79 -5.09 -27.99
N VAL A 197 5.98 -5.66 -27.90
CA VAL A 197 7.26 -4.96 -27.64
C VAL A 197 8.37 -5.59 -28.48
N SER A 198 9.18 -4.77 -29.16
CA SER A 198 10.32 -5.23 -29.98
C SER A 198 9.96 -6.38 -30.95
N GLY A 199 8.81 -6.28 -31.62
CA GLY A 199 8.31 -7.27 -32.59
C GLY A 199 7.78 -8.59 -31.99
N HIS A 200 7.75 -8.73 -30.67
CA HIS A 200 7.15 -9.87 -29.97
C HIS A 200 5.80 -9.47 -29.41
N THR A 201 4.78 -10.31 -29.59
CA THR A 201 3.43 -10.07 -29.07
C THR A 201 3.08 -11.13 -28.04
N ASP A 202 2.97 -10.72 -26.78
CA ASP A 202 2.38 -11.52 -25.71
C ASP A 202 0.86 -11.34 -25.74
N VAL A 203 0.13 -12.43 -25.49
CA VAL A 203 -1.34 -12.43 -25.41
C VAL A 203 -1.75 -13.19 -24.17
N THR A 204 -2.36 -12.49 -23.22
CA THR A 204 -3.03 -13.09 -22.07
C THR A 204 -4.54 -13.07 -22.29
N THR A 205 -5.22 -14.21 -22.10
CA THR A 205 -6.69 -14.27 -22.19
C THR A 205 -7.31 -14.71 -20.85
N TYR A 206 -8.52 -14.22 -20.58
CA TYR A 206 -9.25 -14.50 -19.35
C TYR A 206 -10.59 -15.16 -19.67
N THR A 207 -10.84 -16.31 -19.04
CA THR A 207 -12.20 -16.83 -18.91
C THR A 207 -12.79 -16.30 -17.60
N ARG A 208 -14.02 -15.78 -17.66
CA ARG A 208 -14.69 -15.19 -16.49
C ARG A 208 -16.09 -15.79 -16.31
N SER A 209 -16.52 -15.88 -15.06
CA SER A 209 -17.89 -16.22 -14.70
C SER A 209 -18.86 -15.09 -15.09
N PRO A 210 -20.18 -15.34 -15.14
CA PRO A 210 -21.17 -14.27 -15.38
C PRO A 210 -21.11 -13.13 -14.34
N GLY A 211 -20.59 -13.39 -13.14
CA GLY A 211 -20.41 -12.41 -12.06
C GLY A 211 -19.02 -11.76 -11.99
N GLY A 212 -18.15 -11.96 -13.00
CA GLY A 212 -16.85 -11.29 -13.08
C GLY A 212 -15.63 -12.12 -12.65
N LYS A 213 -15.76 -13.04 -11.67
CA LYS A 213 -14.62 -13.86 -11.20
C LYS A 213 -13.88 -14.59 -12.31
N ILE A 214 -12.55 -14.59 -12.25
CA ILE A 214 -11.65 -15.22 -13.22
C ILE A 214 -11.69 -16.74 -13.05
N LEU A 215 -12.25 -17.46 -14.02
CA LEU A 215 -12.28 -18.92 -14.05
C LEU A 215 -10.96 -19.51 -14.57
N GLY A 216 -10.16 -18.72 -15.29
CA GLY A 216 -8.86 -19.14 -15.77
C GLY A 216 -8.17 -18.11 -16.66
N ILE A 217 -6.84 -18.23 -16.74
CA ILE A 217 -5.91 -17.36 -17.46
C ILE A 217 -5.16 -18.23 -18.46
N THR A 218 -5.14 -17.84 -19.74
CA THR A 218 -4.18 -18.40 -20.71
C THR A 218 -3.00 -17.45 -20.82
N HIS A 219 -1.81 -17.93 -20.50
CA HIS A 219 -0.57 -17.16 -20.64
C HIS A 219 -0.08 -17.13 -22.11
N PRO A 220 0.79 -16.17 -22.47
CA PRO A 220 1.38 -16.08 -23.81
C PRO A 220 2.07 -17.35 -24.35
N SER A 221 2.49 -18.29 -23.50
CA SER A 221 3.01 -19.60 -23.93
C SER A 221 1.95 -20.58 -24.44
N GLY A 222 0.67 -20.33 -24.16
CA GLY A 222 -0.44 -21.26 -24.34
C GLY A 222 -0.73 -22.14 -23.11
N ASN A 223 0.11 -22.09 -22.05
CA ASN A 223 -0.22 -22.69 -20.76
C ASN A 223 -1.45 -22.00 -20.15
N GLN A 224 -2.28 -22.78 -19.45
CA GLN A 224 -3.53 -22.30 -18.86
C GLN A 224 -3.55 -22.55 -17.36
N VAL A 225 -3.87 -21.53 -16.57
CA VAL A 225 -4.24 -21.65 -15.16
C VAL A 225 -5.76 -21.63 -15.07
N ALA A 226 -6.36 -22.51 -14.27
CA ALA A 226 -7.81 -22.55 -14.03
C ALA A 226 -8.13 -22.59 -12.53
N TYR A 227 -9.16 -21.84 -12.15
CA TYR A 227 -9.61 -21.62 -10.78
C TYR A 227 -10.97 -22.28 -10.55
N SER A 228 -11.06 -23.11 -9.50
CA SER A 228 -12.35 -23.59 -9.01
C SER A 228 -12.80 -22.75 -7.82
N TYR A 229 -14.10 -22.53 -7.69
CA TYR A 229 -14.69 -21.73 -6.61
C TYR A 229 -15.57 -22.57 -5.69
N ASP A 230 -15.66 -22.21 -4.41
CA ASP A 230 -16.62 -22.77 -3.46
C ASP A 230 -18.02 -22.12 -3.62
N ALA A 231 -19.00 -22.57 -2.81
CA ALA A 231 -20.36 -22.03 -2.85
C ALA A 231 -20.48 -20.57 -2.35
N ASN A 232 -19.45 -20.04 -1.68
CA ASN A 232 -19.37 -18.65 -1.24
C ASN A 232 -18.61 -17.77 -2.25
N GLY A 233 -17.99 -18.38 -3.26
CA GLY A 233 -17.20 -17.69 -4.29
C GLY A 233 -15.74 -17.44 -3.91
N HIS A 234 -15.16 -18.16 -2.94
CA HIS A 234 -13.71 -18.18 -2.69
C HIS A 234 -13.02 -19.25 -3.56
N ILE A 235 -11.73 -19.10 -3.85
CA ILE A 235 -10.98 -20.09 -4.65
C ILE A 235 -10.81 -21.38 -3.83
N SER A 236 -11.38 -22.48 -4.31
CA SER A 236 -11.28 -23.81 -3.67
C SER A 236 -10.10 -24.65 -4.17
N GLY A 237 -9.53 -24.28 -5.32
CA GLY A 237 -8.42 -25.00 -5.95
C GLY A 237 -7.92 -24.30 -7.21
N VAL A 238 -6.67 -24.62 -7.58
CA VAL A 238 -5.97 -24.06 -8.75
C VAL A 238 -5.33 -25.21 -9.52
N THR A 239 -5.47 -25.21 -10.84
CA THR A 239 -4.84 -26.20 -11.73
C THR A 239 -4.08 -25.50 -12.86
N ALA A 240 -3.04 -26.13 -13.38
CA ALA A 240 -2.36 -25.70 -14.60
C ALA A 240 -2.46 -26.79 -15.68
N THR A 241 -2.87 -26.40 -16.88
CA THR A 241 -2.86 -27.24 -18.08
C THR A 241 -1.76 -26.78 -19.02
N THR A 242 -0.87 -27.71 -19.34
CA THR A 242 0.30 -27.53 -20.20
C THR A 242 0.26 -28.58 -21.32
N PRO A 243 1.14 -28.53 -22.33
CA PRO A 243 1.29 -29.63 -23.31
C PRO A 243 1.59 -31.00 -22.68
N SER A 244 2.12 -31.04 -21.45
CA SER A 244 2.36 -32.26 -20.68
C SER A 244 1.11 -32.81 -19.97
N GLY A 245 0.00 -32.08 -19.99
CA GLY A 245 -1.26 -32.40 -19.31
C GLY A 245 -1.64 -31.41 -18.20
N THR A 246 -2.72 -31.73 -17.48
CA THR A 246 -3.23 -30.94 -16.35
C THR A 246 -2.64 -31.42 -15.03
N THR A 247 -2.13 -30.47 -14.23
CA THR A 247 -1.57 -30.68 -12.89
C THR A 247 -2.33 -29.82 -11.89
N THR A 248 -2.67 -30.37 -10.72
CA THR A 248 -3.22 -29.59 -9.60
C THR A 248 -2.11 -28.81 -8.93
N LEU A 249 -2.26 -27.49 -8.82
CA LEU A 249 -1.31 -26.61 -8.14
C LEU A 249 -1.70 -26.33 -6.69
N VAL A 250 -3.01 -26.19 -6.44
CA VAL A 250 -3.60 -26.01 -5.11
C VAL A 250 -4.86 -26.86 -4.99
N SER A 251 -5.01 -27.50 -3.84
CA SER A 251 -6.21 -28.24 -3.44
C SER A 251 -6.58 -27.93 -1.99
N TYR A 252 -7.83 -28.20 -1.61
CA TYR A 252 -8.34 -28.03 -0.24
C TYR A 252 -8.10 -26.62 0.35
N ALA A 253 -8.25 -25.58 -0.46
CA ALA A 253 -8.21 -24.20 0.04
C ALA A 253 -9.42 -23.96 0.97
N THR A 254 -9.14 -23.41 2.16
CA THR A 254 -10.09 -23.20 3.24
C THR A 254 -9.92 -21.81 3.84
N TYR A 255 -11.02 -21.20 4.29
CA TYR A 255 -11.08 -19.80 4.71
C TYR A 255 -11.72 -19.68 6.10
N LEU A 256 -11.37 -18.61 6.84
CA LEU A 256 -12.11 -18.21 8.03
C LEU A 256 -13.43 -17.53 7.65
N PRO A 257 -14.48 -17.57 8.50
CA PRO A 257 -15.75 -16.90 8.20
C PRO A 257 -15.55 -15.38 8.01
N PHE A 258 -15.87 -14.87 6.82
CA PHE A 258 -15.62 -13.46 6.44
C PHE A 258 -14.15 -13.02 6.62
N GLY A 259 -13.21 -13.96 6.48
CA GLY A 259 -11.81 -13.76 6.82
C GLY A 259 -10.84 -14.43 5.84
N PRO A 260 -9.53 -14.37 6.14
CA PRO A 260 -8.49 -14.82 5.22
C PRO A 260 -8.45 -16.35 5.08
N ILE A 261 -7.71 -16.80 4.07
CA ILE A 261 -7.39 -18.21 3.85
C ILE A 261 -6.65 -18.81 5.07
N SER A 262 -7.22 -19.88 5.65
CA SER A 262 -6.71 -20.59 6.83
C SER A 262 -5.85 -21.80 6.49
N GLY A 263 -5.96 -22.34 5.29
CA GLY A 263 -5.03 -23.35 4.81
C GLY A 263 -5.32 -23.88 3.42
N TYR A 264 -4.33 -24.51 2.81
CA TYR A 264 -4.38 -25.13 1.49
C TYR A 264 -3.26 -26.18 1.33
N THR A 265 -3.38 -27.05 0.33
CA THR A 265 -2.35 -28.05 -0.01
C THR A 265 -1.79 -27.79 -1.41
N LEU A 266 -0.49 -27.56 -1.49
CA LEU A 266 0.27 -27.38 -2.74
C LEU A 266 0.33 -28.70 -3.53
N GLY A 267 0.51 -28.61 -4.85
CA GLY A 267 0.52 -29.76 -5.76
C GLY A 267 1.63 -30.79 -5.53
N ASN A 268 2.72 -30.43 -4.83
CA ASN A 268 3.73 -31.37 -4.33
C ASN A 268 3.33 -32.08 -3.01
N GLY A 269 2.11 -31.88 -2.53
CA GLY A 269 1.57 -32.48 -1.31
C GLY A 269 1.90 -31.73 -0.01
N GLN A 270 2.59 -30.59 -0.08
CA GLN A 270 2.85 -29.78 1.11
C GLN A 270 1.60 -29.01 1.56
N ALA A 271 1.11 -29.34 2.76
CA ALA A 271 0.07 -28.55 3.42
C ALA A 271 0.66 -27.24 3.97
N VAL A 272 -0.04 -26.13 3.74
CA VAL A 272 0.24 -24.82 4.31
C VAL A 272 -0.92 -24.45 5.23
N THR A 273 -0.67 -24.36 6.53
CA THR A 273 -1.64 -23.94 7.55
C THR A 273 -1.34 -22.51 7.97
N ARG A 274 -2.36 -21.66 8.06
CA ARG A 274 -2.28 -20.26 8.49
C ARG A 274 -3.22 -20.04 9.68
N THR A 275 -2.64 -19.76 10.85
CA THR A 275 -3.36 -19.46 12.10
C THR A 275 -3.39 -17.96 12.32
N TYR A 276 -4.51 -17.46 12.83
CA TYR A 276 -4.77 -16.04 13.04
C TYR A 276 -5.29 -15.77 14.45
N ASP A 277 -5.10 -14.55 14.93
CA ASP A 277 -5.78 -14.06 16.12
C ASP A 277 -7.25 -13.65 15.82
N ALA A 278 -7.96 -13.22 16.86
CA ALA A 278 -9.37 -12.80 16.75
C ALA A 278 -9.61 -11.56 15.87
N ASN A 279 -8.55 -10.86 15.44
CA ASN A 279 -8.61 -9.73 14.52
C ASN A 279 -8.10 -10.11 13.11
N TYR A 280 -8.06 -11.41 12.79
CA TYR A 280 -7.54 -11.96 11.54
C TYR A 280 -6.09 -11.58 11.20
N ARG A 281 -5.26 -11.33 12.21
CA ARG A 281 -3.82 -11.08 12.04
C ARG A 281 -3.06 -12.40 12.19
N LEU A 282 -2.21 -12.75 11.21
CA LEU A 282 -1.49 -14.03 11.22
C LEU A 282 -0.60 -14.15 12.47
N THR A 283 -0.77 -15.23 13.22
CA THR A 283 0.10 -15.63 14.35
C THR A 283 1.06 -16.73 13.96
N ASP A 284 0.64 -17.66 13.09
CA ASP A 284 1.45 -18.82 12.71
C ASP A 284 1.23 -19.16 11.24
N LEU A 285 2.32 -19.51 10.54
CA LEU A 285 2.28 -20.20 9.26
C LEU A 285 3.14 -21.45 9.37
N VAL A 286 2.59 -22.61 9.04
CA VAL A 286 3.26 -23.90 9.14
C VAL A 286 3.13 -24.67 7.83
N SER A 287 4.27 -24.98 7.24
CA SER A 287 4.45 -25.85 6.07
C SER A 287 5.72 -26.68 6.25
N PRO A 288 5.84 -27.90 5.68
CA PRO A 288 7.10 -28.65 5.69
C PRO A 288 8.32 -27.87 5.16
N ALA A 289 8.11 -26.88 4.28
CA ALA A 289 9.16 -26.08 3.66
C ALA A 289 9.42 -24.71 4.32
N PHE A 290 8.53 -24.24 5.20
CA PHE A 290 8.66 -22.96 5.90
C PHE A 290 7.74 -22.89 7.12
N THR A 291 8.28 -22.41 8.25
CA THR A 291 7.52 -22.15 9.47
C THR A 291 7.80 -20.75 9.98
N LEU A 292 6.76 -20.02 10.35
CA LEU A 292 6.83 -18.68 10.94
C LEU A 292 5.86 -18.61 12.11
N HIS A 293 6.38 -18.33 13.31
CA HIS A 293 5.56 -18.06 14.49
C HIS A 293 5.81 -16.64 14.96
N VAL A 294 4.73 -15.91 15.25
CA VAL A 294 4.72 -14.46 15.42
C VAL A 294 4.02 -14.08 16.72
N ALA A 295 4.68 -13.28 17.56
CA ALA A 295 4.02 -12.53 18.63
C ALA A 295 3.67 -11.12 18.13
N ARG A 296 2.52 -10.60 18.57
CA ARG A 296 2.06 -9.25 18.22
C ARG A 296 1.67 -8.45 19.46
N ASP A 297 1.77 -7.13 19.34
CA ASP A 297 1.15 -6.21 20.30
C ASP A 297 -0.36 -6.03 20.03
N VAL A 298 -0.99 -5.19 20.85
CA VAL A 298 -2.43 -4.90 20.76
C VAL A 298 -2.82 -4.22 19.44
N MET A 299 -1.94 -3.37 18.87
CA MET A 299 -2.18 -2.69 17.59
C MET A 299 -1.90 -3.61 16.38
N GLY A 300 -1.22 -4.74 16.59
CA GLY A 300 -0.92 -5.74 15.57
C GLY A 300 0.49 -5.66 15.01
N GLY A 301 1.34 -4.78 15.56
CA GLY A 301 2.77 -4.76 15.28
C GLY A 301 3.41 -6.08 15.68
N ILE A 302 4.35 -6.58 14.87
CA ILE A 302 5.06 -7.83 15.17
C ILE A 302 6.12 -7.52 16.21
N THR A 303 6.02 -8.09 17.41
CA THR A 303 6.96 -7.83 18.51
C THR A 303 8.04 -8.90 18.63
N ALA A 304 7.77 -10.12 18.17
CA ALA A 304 8.77 -11.19 18.10
C ALA A 304 8.44 -12.23 17.01
N ILE A 305 9.47 -12.95 16.59
CA ILE A 305 9.33 -14.26 15.92
C ILE A 305 10.04 -15.35 16.72
N GLY A 306 9.66 -16.60 16.52
CA GLY A 306 10.27 -17.73 17.25
C GLY A 306 10.01 -19.10 16.63
N ASN A 307 10.48 -20.14 17.31
CA ASN A 307 10.43 -21.54 16.84
C ASN A 307 9.19 -22.31 17.30
N SER A 308 8.18 -21.61 17.81
CA SER A 308 6.98 -22.18 18.45
C SER A 308 5.84 -21.15 18.48
N PRO A 309 4.57 -21.59 18.54
CA PRO A 309 3.43 -20.68 18.60
C PRO A 309 3.51 -19.66 19.73
N GLY A 310 3.15 -18.41 19.40
CA GLY A 310 3.36 -17.25 20.28
C GLY A 310 4.82 -16.79 20.40
N ALA A 311 5.72 -17.28 19.53
CA ALA A 311 7.14 -16.91 19.45
C ALA A 311 7.90 -17.08 20.80
N ASN A 312 7.75 -18.22 21.47
CA ASN A 312 8.32 -18.45 22.80
C ASN A 312 9.11 -19.78 22.91
N PRO A 313 10.46 -19.76 22.92
CA PRO A 313 11.32 -18.59 22.99
C PRO A 313 11.40 -17.80 21.67
N ALA A 314 11.59 -16.49 21.79
CA ALA A 314 11.81 -15.61 20.65
C ALA A 314 13.21 -15.83 20.07
N THR A 315 13.31 -15.91 18.74
CA THR A 315 14.57 -15.91 17.99
C THR A 315 14.99 -14.50 17.60
N GLU A 316 14.02 -13.63 17.31
CA GLU A 316 14.20 -12.18 17.17
C GLU A 316 13.06 -11.42 17.85
N THR A 317 13.35 -10.21 18.31
CA THR A 317 12.38 -9.24 18.79
C THR A 317 12.50 -7.92 18.04
N TYR A 318 11.38 -7.23 17.87
CA TYR A 318 11.28 -5.99 17.10
C TYR A 318 10.78 -4.87 18.00
N SER A 319 11.35 -3.67 17.83
CA SER A 319 10.99 -2.48 18.60
C SER A 319 10.62 -1.33 17.68
N TYR A 320 9.55 -0.62 18.03
CA TYR A 320 8.99 0.46 17.24
C TYR A 320 9.07 1.81 17.96
N ASP A 321 9.04 2.90 17.19
CA ASP A 321 8.72 4.22 17.75
C ASP A 321 7.20 4.43 17.93
N PRO A 322 6.73 5.52 18.57
CA PRO A 322 5.30 5.77 18.78
C PRO A 322 4.45 5.91 17.51
N LEU A 323 5.07 6.01 16.32
CA LEU A 323 4.40 6.02 15.01
C LEU A 323 4.46 4.64 14.34
N TYR A 324 4.80 3.58 15.10
CA TYR A 324 4.91 2.20 14.64
C TYR A 324 5.99 1.96 13.57
N ARG A 325 7.02 2.81 13.49
CA ARG A 325 8.16 2.67 12.58
C ARG A 325 9.24 1.81 13.22
N LEU A 326 9.79 0.84 12.49
CA LEU A 326 10.73 -0.15 13.04
C LEU A 326 12.07 0.49 13.39
N THR A 327 12.42 0.51 14.68
CA THR A 327 13.65 1.12 15.22
C THR A 327 14.74 0.13 15.60
N SER A 328 14.40 -1.12 15.92
CA SER A 328 15.42 -2.13 16.24
C SER A 328 14.94 -3.55 15.97
N ILE A 329 15.87 -4.40 15.56
CA ILE A 329 15.78 -5.85 15.51
C ILE A 329 16.84 -6.40 16.46
N THR A 330 16.46 -7.32 17.35
CA THR A 330 17.34 -7.83 18.42
C THR A 330 17.29 -9.36 18.45
N GLU A 331 18.45 -10.02 18.47
CA GLU A 331 18.55 -11.48 18.58
C GLU A 331 18.05 -12.01 19.94
N ALA A 332 17.78 -13.31 20.00
CA ALA A 332 17.50 -14.06 21.24
C ALA A 332 18.52 -13.83 22.38
N ASN A 333 19.77 -13.46 22.07
CA ASN A 333 20.81 -13.18 23.08
C ASN A 333 20.78 -11.73 23.62
N GLY A 334 19.90 -10.87 23.11
CA GLY A 334 19.77 -9.46 23.50
C GLY A 334 20.66 -8.47 22.72
N SER A 335 21.44 -8.94 21.74
CA SER A 335 22.25 -8.09 20.87
C SER A 335 21.42 -7.52 19.73
N ALA A 336 21.62 -6.23 19.39
CA ALA A 336 20.96 -5.62 18.25
C ALA A 336 21.57 -6.12 16.93
N LEU A 337 20.71 -6.67 16.06
CA LEU A 337 21.03 -7.02 14.67
C LEU A 337 21.07 -5.78 13.77
N GLU A 338 20.00 -4.98 13.87
CA GLU A 338 19.84 -3.72 13.17
C GLU A 338 19.19 -2.72 14.13
N SER A 339 19.64 -1.46 14.09
CA SER A 339 18.93 -0.36 14.72
C SER A 339 18.90 0.84 13.79
N VAL A 340 17.72 1.46 13.69
CA VAL A 340 17.41 2.60 12.84
C VAL A 340 16.87 3.73 13.69
N THR A 341 17.39 4.94 13.48
CA THR A 341 16.83 6.15 14.08
C THR A 341 16.11 6.98 13.02
N TYR A 342 15.05 7.69 13.39
CA TYR A 342 14.25 8.49 12.47
C TYR A 342 14.18 9.96 12.89
N ASN A 343 14.00 10.85 11.93
CA ASN A 343 13.48 12.19 12.19
C ASN A 343 11.96 12.14 12.47
N ARG A 344 11.32 13.31 12.55
CA ARG A 344 9.88 13.39 12.78
C ARG A 344 9.06 12.88 11.60
N THR A 345 9.45 13.23 10.38
CA THR A 345 8.74 12.87 9.15
C THR A 345 8.82 11.37 8.81
N GLY A 346 9.93 10.70 9.12
CA GLY A 346 10.14 9.27 8.86
C GLY A 346 11.43 8.94 8.11
N ASP A 347 12.28 9.92 7.86
CA ASP A 347 13.57 9.70 7.23
C ASP A 347 14.57 9.15 8.25
N ARG A 348 15.38 8.18 7.81
CA ARG A 348 16.38 7.54 8.66
C ARG A 348 17.53 8.52 8.93
N LEU A 349 17.88 8.74 10.19
CA LEU A 349 19.05 9.53 10.60
C LEU A 349 20.31 8.66 10.78
N SER A 350 20.14 7.37 11.04
CA SER A 350 21.23 6.39 11.09
C SER A 350 20.74 4.96 10.90
N LYS A 351 21.64 4.08 10.45
CA LYS A 351 21.48 2.62 10.50
C LYS A 351 22.74 2.00 11.13
N THR A 352 22.57 1.14 12.12
CA THR A 352 23.63 0.27 12.65
C THR A 352 23.22 -1.18 12.46
N GLY A 353 24.17 -2.09 12.21
CA GLY A 353 23.88 -3.51 12.06
C GLY A 353 24.81 -4.20 11.06
N SER A 354 24.49 -5.44 10.72
CA SER A 354 25.02 -6.08 9.49
C SER A 354 24.30 -5.52 8.27
N GLY A 355 25.02 -5.43 7.13
CA GLY A 355 24.49 -4.93 5.87
C GLY A 355 25.15 -3.65 5.33
N LEU A 356 24.57 -3.16 4.24
CA LEU A 356 24.92 -1.96 3.49
C LEU A 356 24.26 -0.71 4.10
N ALA A 357 24.70 0.46 3.61
CA ALA A 357 24.22 1.78 4.03
C ALA A 357 24.27 2.03 5.56
N THR A 358 25.20 1.40 6.29
CA THR A 358 25.39 1.63 7.71
C THR A 358 26.11 2.94 8.00
N GLY A 359 25.84 3.54 9.17
CA GLY A 359 26.38 4.84 9.61
C GLY A 359 25.30 5.92 9.75
N ALA A 360 25.75 7.17 9.81
CA ALA A 360 24.88 8.35 9.85
C ALA A 360 24.38 8.71 8.44
N TYR A 361 23.16 9.22 8.34
CA TYR A 361 22.52 9.62 7.09
C TYR A 361 22.49 11.15 7.02
N SER A 362 22.58 11.74 5.83
CA SER A 362 22.42 13.20 5.66
C SER A 362 21.64 13.53 4.39
N TYR A 363 20.99 14.70 4.45
CA TYR A 363 19.93 15.12 3.55
C TYR A 363 20.27 16.48 2.93
N ASN A 364 19.74 16.76 1.74
CA ASN A 364 19.81 18.10 1.18
C ASN A 364 19.09 19.09 2.13
N PRO A 365 19.65 20.28 2.42
CA PRO A 365 19.07 21.21 3.39
C PRO A 365 17.63 21.59 3.05
N ASN A 366 16.72 21.40 4.02
CA ASN A 366 15.28 21.65 3.90
C ASN A 366 14.55 20.73 2.89
N THR A 367 14.98 19.47 2.77
CA THR A 367 14.35 18.41 1.95
C THR A 367 14.45 17.05 2.65
N HIS A 368 13.74 16.03 2.13
CA HIS A 368 13.85 14.62 2.49
C HIS A 368 14.70 13.80 1.49
N GLN A 369 15.37 14.49 0.56
CA GLN A 369 16.32 13.94 -0.42
C GLN A 369 17.62 13.47 0.27
N LEU A 370 17.95 12.19 0.13
CA LEU A 370 19.11 11.56 0.77
C LEU A 370 20.39 11.79 -0.05
N ILE A 371 21.44 12.33 0.57
CA ILE A 371 22.73 12.62 -0.09
C ILE A 371 23.91 11.83 0.47
N THR A 372 23.83 11.29 1.69
CA THR A 372 24.83 10.35 2.22
C THR A 372 24.24 9.27 3.12
N THR A 373 24.85 8.09 3.09
CA THR A 373 24.60 6.98 4.04
C THR A 373 25.93 6.38 4.47
N GLY A 374 26.43 6.81 5.64
CA GLY A 374 27.77 6.50 6.10
C GLY A 374 28.83 6.96 5.11
N ASN A 375 29.48 5.99 4.45
CA ASN A 375 30.55 6.24 3.47
C ASN A 375 30.05 6.26 2.00
N ALA A 376 28.76 6.05 1.75
CA ALA A 376 28.20 6.17 0.40
C ALA A 376 27.63 7.57 0.17
N ALA A 377 27.95 8.16 -0.99
CA ALA A 377 27.41 9.45 -1.43
C ALA A 377 26.34 9.24 -2.49
N ARG A 378 25.33 10.13 -2.53
CA ARG A 378 24.24 10.11 -3.50
C ARG A 378 24.08 11.47 -4.17
N THR A 379 23.57 11.47 -5.39
CA THR A 379 23.11 12.67 -6.09
C THR A 379 21.64 12.54 -6.44
N VAL A 380 20.94 13.67 -6.52
CA VAL A 380 19.51 13.74 -6.87
C VAL A 380 19.29 14.77 -7.98
N ASP A 381 18.21 14.60 -8.75
CA ASP A 381 17.74 15.60 -9.73
C ASP A 381 16.74 16.61 -9.11
N ALA A 382 16.15 17.48 -9.94
CA ALA A 382 15.23 18.52 -9.46
C ALA A 382 13.82 17.98 -9.14
N ASN A 383 13.44 16.83 -9.70
CA ASN A 383 12.23 16.08 -9.31
C ASN A 383 12.45 15.24 -8.03
N GLY A 384 13.67 15.23 -7.48
CA GLY A 384 14.01 14.51 -6.25
C GLY A 384 14.36 13.03 -6.45
N ASN A 385 14.60 12.57 -7.67
CA ASN A 385 15.02 11.19 -7.93
C ASN A 385 16.51 11.02 -7.66
N THR A 386 16.93 9.91 -7.06
CA THR A 386 18.35 9.56 -6.92
C THR A 386 18.95 9.22 -8.28
N THR A 387 19.90 10.03 -8.76
CA THR A 387 20.57 9.89 -10.06
C THR A 387 21.91 9.18 -10.00
N ALA A 388 22.55 9.08 -8.83
CA ALA A 388 23.74 8.26 -8.64
C ALA A 388 23.93 7.85 -7.18
N VAL A 389 24.61 6.71 -6.99
CA VAL A 389 25.08 6.22 -5.68
C VAL A 389 26.53 5.76 -5.84
N THR A 390 27.45 6.44 -5.14
CA THR A 390 28.88 6.08 -5.09
C THR A 390 29.20 5.41 -3.76
N GLN A 391 29.65 4.14 -3.81
CA GLN A 391 30.02 3.34 -2.65
C GLN A 391 31.26 2.49 -2.95
N ALA A 392 32.22 2.46 -2.02
CA ALA A 392 33.42 1.63 -2.10
C ALA A 392 34.24 1.76 -3.41
N GLY A 393 34.21 2.93 -4.05
CA GLY A 393 34.92 3.21 -5.31
C GLY A 393 34.16 2.85 -6.59
N SER A 394 32.97 2.24 -6.48
CA SER A 394 32.03 2.05 -7.58
C SER A 394 30.93 3.10 -7.55
N THR A 395 30.47 3.55 -8.72
CA THR A 395 29.35 4.48 -8.87
C THR A 395 28.27 3.86 -9.74
N TYR A 396 27.09 3.65 -9.16
CA TYR A 396 25.87 3.44 -9.93
C TYR A 396 25.33 4.79 -10.40
N GLY A 397 24.85 4.84 -11.64
CA GLY A 397 24.13 5.98 -12.21
C GLY A 397 22.76 5.55 -12.71
N PHE A 398 21.75 6.39 -12.50
CA PHE A 398 20.35 6.12 -12.85
C PHE A 398 19.82 7.26 -13.71
N GLY A 399 19.36 6.92 -14.92
CA GLY A 399 18.75 7.87 -15.86
C GLY A 399 17.23 7.70 -15.88
N TYR A 400 16.52 8.81 -15.68
CA TYR A 400 15.06 8.86 -15.71
C TYR A 400 14.57 9.44 -17.05
N ASN A 401 13.45 8.92 -17.55
CA ASN A 401 12.78 9.43 -18.73
C ASN A 401 11.88 10.64 -18.39
N ALA A 402 11.25 11.26 -19.40
CA ALA A 402 10.38 12.42 -19.21
C ALA A 402 9.04 12.09 -18.50
N ARG A 403 8.77 10.80 -18.27
CA ARG A 403 7.68 10.27 -17.41
C ARG A 403 8.14 9.98 -15.98
N ASN A 404 9.34 10.42 -15.60
CA ASN A 404 9.96 10.22 -14.29
C ASN A 404 10.20 8.74 -13.92
N ARG A 405 10.41 7.87 -14.90
CA ARG A 405 10.68 6.42 -14.71
C ARG A 405 12.13 6.09 -15.01
N MET A 406 12.75 5.20 -14.22
CA MET A 406 14.15 4.81 -14.41
C MET A 406 14.27 4.00 -15.71
N ALA A 407 14.80 4.61 -16.77
CA ALA A 407 14.94 3.98 -18.09
C ALA A 407 16.36 3.44 -18.35
N LEU A 408 17.34 3.85 -17.54
CA LEU A 408 18.76 3.53 -17.71
C LEU A 408 19.42 3.27 -16.35
N ALA A 409 20.17 2.18 -16.26
CA ALA A 409 21.12 1.95 -15.17
C ALA A 409 22.55 1.82 -15.71
N GLN A 410 23.50 2.43 -15.01
CA GLN A 410 24.93 2.42 -15.33
C GLN A 410 25.76 2.01 -14.11
N LEU A 411 26.87 1.31 -14.35
CA LEU A 411 27.92 1.07 -13.37
C LEU A 411 29.24 1.65 -13.91
N ASN A 412 29.84 2.56 -13.15
CA ASN A 412 31.07 3.28 -13.53
C ASN A 412 30.96 3.90 -14.95
N GLN A 413 29.84 4.57 -15.22
CA GLN A 413 29.46 5.18 -16.51
C GLN A 413 29.21 4.21 -17.67
N SER A 414 29.34 2.89 -17.46
CA SER A 414 28.99 1.87 -18.46
C SER A 414 27.54 1.43 -18.26
N THR A 415 26.72 1.45 -19.31
CA THR A 415 25.33 0.96 -19.25
C THR A 415 25.28 -0.52 -18.89
N VAL A 416 24.57 -0.86 -17.81
CA VAL A 416 24.34 -2.24 -17.35
C VAL A 416 22.92 -2.71 -17.60
N ALA A 417 21.94 -1.80 -17.60
CA ALA A 417 20.58 -2.08 -18.07
C ALA A 417 19.89 -0.89 -18.77
N LEU A 418 18.96 -1.25 -19.65
CA LEU A 418 17.95 -0.39 -20.24
C LEU A 418 16.57 -0.98 -19.93
N TYR A 419 15.62 -0.13 -19.56
CA TYR A 419 14.27 -0.51 -19.18
C TYR A 419 13.25 0.10 -20.14
N THR A 420 12.35 -0.72 -20.66
CA THR A 420 11.27 -0.33 -21.57
C THR A 420 9.94 -0.44 -20.83
N TYR A 421 9.11 0.58 -20.97
CA TYR A 421 7.80 0.68 -20.35
C TYR A 421 6.70 0.68 -21.41
N ASN A 422 5.47 0.37 -21.02
CA ASN A 422 4.29 0.75 -21.80
C ASN A 422 3.71 2.09 -21.30
N ALA A 423 2.61 2.48 -21.95
CA ALA A 423 1.76 3.61 -21.59
C ALA A 423 1.48 3.63 -20.08
N ASP A 424 0.78 2.60 -19.58
CA ASP A 424 0.42 2.36 -18.16
C ASP A 424 1.57 2.57 -17.16
N GLY A 425 2.81 2.41 -17.63
CA GLY A 425 4.00 2.50 -16.81
C GLY A 425 4.43 1.14 -16.24
N GLU A 426 3.89 0.03 -16.74
CA GLU A 426 4.43 -1.29 -16.50
C GLU A 426 5.78 -1.42 -17.21
N ARG A 427 6.79 -1.99 -16.55
CA ARG A 427 8.09 -2.29 -17.17
C ARG A 427 7.97 -3.59 -17.95
N VAL A 428 7.94 -3.50 -19.27
CA VAL A 428 7.50 -4.60 -20.15
C VAL A 428 8.64 -5.22 -20.95
N ALA A 429 9.82 -4.58 -20.95
CA ALA A 429 11.06 -5.26 -21.26
C ALA A 429 12.24 -4.67 -20.46
N LYS A 430 13.26 -5.49 -20.26
CA LYS A 430 14.57 -5.12 -19.72
C LYS A 430 15.65 -5.69 -20.64
N THR A 431 16.65 -4.89 -20.98
CA THR A 431 17.91 -5.40 -21.55
C THR A 431 19.03 -5.17 -20.56
N ALA A 432 19.51 -6.24 -19.93
CA ALA A 432 20.57 -6.20 -18.91
C ALA A 432 21.67 -7.22 -19.26
N ASN A 433 22.95 -6.83 -19.10
CA ASN A 433 24.10 -7.68 -19.42
C ASN A 433 24.05 -8.32 -20.84
N SER A 434 23.52 -7.59 -21.83
CA SER A 434 23.26 -8.04 -23.22
C SER A 434 22.19 -9.14 -23.39
N SER A 435 21.45 -9.50 -22.34
CA SER A 435 20.25 -10.33 -22.43
C SER A 435 19.00 -9.45 -22.39
N THR A 436 17.97 -9.79 -23.17
CA THR A 436 16.66 -9.14 -23.09
C THR A 436 15.63 -10.07 -22.48
N GLU A 437 14.85 -9.55 -21.56
CA GLU A 437 13.71 -10.20 -20.90
C GLU A 437 12.48 -9.31 -21.11
N ARG A 438 11.32 -9.93 -21.31
CA ARG A 438 10.03 -9.27 -21.54
C ARG A 438 9.08 -9.65 -20.40
N TYR A 439 8.26 -8.73 -19.95
CA TYR A 439 7.35 -8.93 -18.83
C TYR A 439 5.90 -8.74 -19.29
N ASN A 440 5.02 -9.64 -18.87
CA ASN A 440 3.61 -9.63 -19.21
C ASN A 440 2.79 -9.56 -17.91
N TYR A 441 1.95 -8.52 -17.84
CA TYR A 441 1.11 -8.20 -16.69
C TYR A 441 -0.36 -8.53 -16.97
N ASP A 442 -1.16 -8.71 -15.93
CA ASP A 442 -2.60 -8.84 -16.07
C ASP A 442 -3.30 -7.49 -16.33
N ALA A 443 -4.63 -7.44 -16.21
CA ALA A 443 -5.41 -6.22 -16.39
C ALA A 443 -5.27 -5.22 -15.22
N ASP A 444 -4.84 -5.70 -14.05
CA ASP A 444 -4.74 -4.96 -12.78
C ASP A 444 -3.25 -4.72 -12.39
N SER A 445 -2.35 -4.86 -13.37
CA SER A 445 -0.89 -4.68 -13.28
C SER A 445 -0.14 -5.64 -12.34
N LEU A 446 -0.69 -6.83 -12.06
CA LEU A 446 0.05 -7.94 -11.45
C LEU A 446 0.94 -8.64 -12.49
N LEU A 447 2.20 -8.95 -12.13
CA LEU A 447 3.15 -9.61 -13.03
C LEU A 447 2.80 -11.10 -13.20
N LEU A 448 2.33 -11.50 -14.37
CA LEU A 448 1.97 -12.89 -14.67
C LEU A 448 3.13 -13.72 -15.23
N SER A 449 4.05 -13.11 -15.98
CA SER A 449 5.15 -13.85 -16.59
C SER A 449 6.35 -13.02 -17.04
N GLU A 450 7.51 -13.67 -17.07
CA GLU A 450 8.77 -13.20 -17.65
C GLU A 450 9.19 -14.13 -18.81
N TYR A 451 9.59 -13.55 -19.94
CA TYR A 451 9.98 -14.26 -21.17
C TYR A 451 11.39 -13.85 -21.60
N GLY A 452 12.33 -14.80 -21.58
CA GLY A 452 13.75 -14.55 -21.79
C GLY A 452 14.53 -15.83 -22.10
N ALA A 453 15.64 -16.06 -21.39
CA ALA A 453 16.43 -17.29 -21.56
C ALA A 453 15.73 -18.56 -20.99
N THR A 454 14.95 -18.36 -19.92
CA THR A 454 13.94 -19.28 -19.41
C THR A 454 12.65 -18.48 -19.35
N ASN A 455 11.54 -19.06 -19.77
CA ASN A 455 10.23 -18.43 -19.61
C ASN A 455 9.64 -18.87 -18.27
N ARG A 456 9.13 -17.94 -17.48
CA ARG A 456 8.45 -18.24 -16.21
C ARG A 456 7.07 -17.63 -16.19
N GLU A 457 6.12 -18.42 -15.72
CA GLU A 457 4.75 -18.00 -15.41
C GLU A 457 4.49 -18.12 -13.91
N TYR A 458 4.09 -17.01 -13.31
CA TYR A 458 3.77 -16.89 -11.88
C TYR A 458 2.29 -17.22 -11.68
N VAL A 459 1.99 -18.13 -10.76
CA VAL A 459 0.62 -18.56 -10.46
C VAL A 459 0.26 -18.17 -9.03
N TYR A 460 -0.89 -17.52 -8.89
CA TYR A 460 -1.37 -16.93 -7.65
C TYR A 460 -2.62 -17.64 -7.12
N LEU A 461 -2.86 -17.52 -5.82
CA LEU A 461 -4.07 -17.88 -5.10
C LEU A 461 -4.52 -16.63 -4.36
N ASP A 462 -5.57 -15.97 -4.86
CA ASP A 462 -5.82 -14.55 -4.58
C ASP A 462 -4.51 -13.76 -4.87
N ASP A 463 -3.98 -12.96 -3.95
CA ASP A 463 -2.70 -12.23 -4.15
C ASP A 463 -1.44 -13.05 -3.78
N ILE A 464 -1.58 -14.32 -3.40
CA ILE A 464 -0.48 -15.12 -2.84
C ILE A 464 0.20 -15.93 -3.97
N PRO A 465 1.51 -15.78 -4.24
CA PRO A 465 2.20 -16.65 -5.19
C PRO A 465 2.27 -18.08 -4.62
N ILE A 466 1.81 -19.07 -5.40
CA ILE A 466 1.74 -20.49 -4.99
C ILE A 466 2.54 -21.44 -5.89
N ALA A 467 2.82 -21.08 -7.14
CA ALA A 467 3.62 -21.90 -8.05
C ALA A 467 4.26 -21.09 -9.17
N ASN A 468 5.34 -21.63 -9.74
CA ASN A 468 5.99 -21.15 -10.94
C ASN A 468 6.00 -22.26 -12.00
N LEU A 469 5.66 -21.92 -13.24
CA LEU A 469 5.84 -22.78 -14.41
C LEU A 469 7.07 -22.28 -15.18
N ASP A 470 8.18 -22.99 -15.05
CA ASP A 470 9.43 -22.67 -15.74
C ASP A 470 9.57 -23.51 -17.01
N THR A 471 9.61 -22.85 -18.17
CA THR A 471 9.74 -23.47 -19.49
C THR A 471 11.11 -23.20 -20.08
N GLN A 472 11.86 -24.28 -20.36
CA GLN A 472 13.15 -24.24 -21.05
C GLN A 472 13.13 -25.22 -22.24
N GLY A 473 13.19 -24.67 -23.45
CA GLY A 473 12.97 -25.45 -24.67
C GLY A 473 11.56 -26.03 -24.68
N THR A 474 11.44 -27.36 -24.74
CA THR A 474 10.15 -28.08 -24.64
C THR A 474 9.85 -28.63 -23.23
N THR A 475 10.75 -28.43 -22.27
CA THR A 475 10.60 -28.93 -20.90
C THR A 475 9.90 -27.88 -20.05
N ILE A 476 8.83 -28.27 -19.37
CA ILE A 476 8.13 -27.45 -18.38
C ILE A 476 8.32 -28.10 -17.01
N SER A 477 8.85 -27.35 -16.05
CA SER A 477 8.98 -27.74 -14.65
C SER A 477 8.12 -26.87 -13.76
N ILE A 478 7.41 -27.49 -12.82
CA ILE A 478 6.58 -26.79 -11.82
C ILE A 478 7.34 -26.78 -10.49
N ALA A 479 7.49 -25.60 -9.91
CA ALA A 479 7.98 -25.39 -8.56
C ALA A 479 6.89 -24.70 -7.72
N TYR A 480 6.86 -24.98 -6.42
CA TYR A 480 5.80 -24.54 -5.51
C TYR A 480 6.31 -23.52 -4.52
N VAL A 481 5.57 -22.44 -4.34
CA VAL A 481 5.96 -21.29 -3.51
C VAL A 481 5.23 -21.34 -2.17
N THR A 482 5.97 -21.20 -1.08
CA THR A 482 5.40 -20.90 0.25
C THR A 482 5.73 -19.45 0.60
N ALA A 483 4.69 -18.64 0.74
CA ALA A 483 4.77 -17.21 1.02
C ALA A 483 4.37 -16.88 2.47
N ASP A 484 4.78 -15.70 2.97
CA ASP A 484 4.53 -15.26 4.36
C ASP A 484 3.17 -14.55 4.57
N GLN A 485 3.03 -13.77 5.65
CA GLN A 485 1.80 -13.02 5.94
C GLN A 485 1.48 -11.93 4.90
N LEU A 486 2.49 -11.39 4.22
CA LEU A 486 2.32 -10.33 3.21
C LEU A 486 2.12 -10.91 1.81
N GLY A 487 2.32 -12.22 1.60
CA GLY A 487 2.44 -12.80 0.26
C GLY A 487 3.88 -12.78 -0.28
N THR A 488 4.87 -12.43 0.55
CA THR A 488 6.29 -12.49 0.17
C THR A 488 6.73 -13.95 0.02
N ALA A 489 7.28 -14.34 -1.12
CA ALA A 489 7.84 -15.68 -1.30
C ALA A 489 9.02 -15.92 -0.33
N ARG A 490 8.96 -16.98 0.51
CA ARG A 490 10.01 -17.34 1.48
C ARG A 490 10.72 -18.65 1.16
N THR A 491 10.01 -19.63 0.62
CA THR A 491 10.61 -20.88 0.13
C THR A 491 10.00 -21.26 -1.21
N ILE A 492 10.81 -21.81 -2.10
CA ILE A 492 10.38 -22.49 -3.32
C ILE A 492 10.87 -23.93 -3.29
N ALA A 493 9.95 -24.87 -3.43
CA ALA A 493 10.20 -26.30 -3.43
C ALA A 493 9.97 -26.91 -4.82
N ASP A 494 10.76 -27.91 -5.19
CA ASP A 494 10.53 -28.70 -6.39
C ASP A 494 9.26 -29.57 -6.29
N GLY A 495 8.94 -30.29 -7.38
CA GLY A 495 7.82 -31.23 -7.41
C GLY A 495 7.97 -32.45 -6.48
N GLY A 496 9.17 -32.70 -5.93
CA GLY A 496 9.42 -33.69 -4.88
C GLY A 496 9.35 -33.11 -3.45
N GLY A 497 9.15 -31.80 -3.31
CA GLY A 497 9.08 -31.10 -2.02
C GLY A 497 10.43 -30.62 -1.47
N ASN A 498 11.53 -30.70 -2.23
CA ASN A 498 12.84 -30.22 -1.79
C ASN A 498 12.97 -28.71 -2.02
N SER A 499 13.38 -27.94 -1.01
CA SER A 499 13.63 -26.50 -1.16
C SER A 499 14.82 -26.23 -2.09
N VAL A 500 14.56 -25.58 -3.23
CA VAL A 500 15.57 -25.18 -4.23
C VAL A 500 15.97 -23.71 -4.12
N TRP A 501 15.14 -22.89 -3.46
CA TRP A 501 15.40 -21.48 -3.18
C TRP A 501 14.75 -21.10 -1.85
N THR A 502 15.44 -20.33 -1.01
CA THR A 502 14.91 -19.80 0.25
C THR A 502 15.35 -18.36 0.48
N TRP A 503 14.43 -17.53 0.96
CA TRP A 503 14.69 -16.15 1.35
C TRP A 503 14.24 -15.96 2.78
N ALA A 504 15.21 -15.84 3.68
CA ALA A 504 14.95 -15.81 5.12
C ALA A 504 13.96 -14.69 5.48
N TYR A 505 13.08 -14.96 6.44
CA TYR A 505 12.29 -13.95 7.12
C TYR A 505 13.11 -13.30 8.24
N GLN A 506 13.72 -14.16 9.07
CA GLN A 506 14.64 -13.79 10.14
C GLN A 506 15.82 -12.95 9.58
N SER A 507 16.17 -11.88 10.29
CA SER A 507 17.27 -10.95 9.99
C SER A 507 17.18 -10.25 8.62
N ASN A 508 15.99 -10.22 8.00
CA ASN A 508 15.82 -9.79 6.61
C ASN A 508 14.49 -9.04 6.38
N ILE A 509 14.04 -8.30 7.38
CA ILE A 509 12.71 -7.63 7.35
C ILE A 509 12.62 -6.50 6.33
N TRP A 510 13.76 -5.93 5.89
CA TRP A 510 13.84 -4.94 4.81
C TRP A 510 14.10 -5.54 3.43
N GLY A 511 14.31 -6.86 3.34
CA GLY A 511 14.61 -7.57 2.11
C GLY A 511 16.01 -7.32 1.53
N GLU A 512 17.00 -7.05 2.38
CA GLU A 512 18.37 -6.74 1.95
C GLU A 512 19.24 -7.98 1.71
N GLN A 513 19.01 -9.07 2.47
CA GLN A 513 19.83 -10.28 2.35
C GLN A 513 19.51 -11.01 1.05
N ALA A 514 20.53 -11.55 0.38
CA ALA A 514 20.32 -12.38 -0.81
C ALA A 514 19.65 -13.72 -0.43
N PRO A 515 18.78 -14.28 -1.28
CA PRO A 515 18.27 -15.64 -1.09
C PRO A 515 19.36 -16.70 -1.24
N THR A 516 19.21 -17.81 -0.51
CA THR A 516 19.99 -19.02 -0.74
C THR A 516 19.35 -19.81 -1.89
N SER A 517 20.16 -20.34 -2.81
CA SER A 517 19.68 -21.02 -4.00
C SER A 517 20.55 -22.23 -4.38
N THR A 518 19.89 -23.31 -4.80
CA THR A 518 20.49 -24.52 -5.36
C THR A 518 20.27 -24.56 -6.87
N GLY A 519 20.71 -23.50 -7.58
CA GLY A 519 20.58 -23.38 -9.03
C GLY A 519 19.22 -22.88 -9.54
N TYR A 520 18.37 -22.37 -8.65
CA TYR A 520 17.06 -21.79 -8.98
C TYR A 520 17.08 -20.27 -8.81
N THR A 521 16.84 -19.51 -9.88
CA THR A 521 16.75 -18.03 -9.80
C THR A 521 15.29 -17.61 -9.65
N TYR A 522 15.00 -16.73 -8.69
CA TYR A 522 13.68 -16.16 -8.47
C TYR A 522 13.78 -14.70 -8.04
N ASN A 523 13.05 -13.83 -8.73
CA ASN A 523 13.25 -12.38 -8.65
C ASN A 523 12.10 -11.63 -7.96
N LEU A 524 10.93 -12.23 -7.73
CA LEU A 524 9.92 -11.56 -6.89
C LEU A 524 10.42 -11.40 -5.44
N ARG A 525 10.04 -10.30 -4.79
CA ARG A 525 10.44 -9.95 -3.43
C ARG A 525 9.19 -9.75 -2.57
N PHE A 526 9.03 -8.61 -1.92
CA PHE A 526 7.74 -8.21 -1.35
C PHE A 526 6.67 -8.09 -2.45
N PRO A 527 5.37 -8.07 -2.13
CA PRO A 527 4.32 -7.78 -3.11
C PRO A 527 4.66 -6.59 -4.01
N GLY A 528 4.39 -6.71 -5.31
CA GLY A 528 4.75 -5.73 -6.34
C GLY A 528 6.21 -5.71 -6.80
N GLN A 529 7.14 -6.26 -6.00
CA GLN A 529 8.57 -6.05 -6.19
C GLN A 529 9.26 -7.10 -7.04
N TYR A 530 10.08 -6.63 -7.98
CA TYR A 530 10.99 -7.41 -8.82
C TYR A 530 12.45 -7.01 -8.56
N PHE A 531 13.31 -7.97 -8.20
CA PHE A 531 14.73 -7.73 -7.95
C PHE A 531 15.55 -7.59 -9.22
N ASP A 532 16.22 -6.45 -9.37
CA ASP A 532 17.14 -6.17 -10.46
C ASP A 532 18.59 -6.40 -10.02
N GLY A 533 19.10 -7.60 -10.32
CA GLY A 533 20.46 -8.01 -9.92
C GLY A 533 21.59 -7.12 -10.46
N GLU A 534 21.33 -6.34 -11.50
CA GLU A 534 22.30 -5.38 -12.06
C GLU A 534 22.40 -4.04 -11.30
N THR A 535 21.44 -3.70 -10.44
CA THR A 535 21.45 -2.49 -9.59
C THR A 535 21.41 -2.81 -8.09
N GLY A 536 20.88 -3.98 -7.72
CA GLY A 536 20.52 -4.33 -6.35
C GLY A 536 19.21 -3.70 -5.86
N LEU A 537 18.50 -2.97 -6.73
CA LEU A 537 17.20 -2.37 -6.42
C LEU A 537 16.06 -3.34 -6.69
N HIS A 538 14.91 -3.04 -6.10
CA HIS A 538 13.66 -3.73 -6.36
C HIS A 538 12.74 -2.80 -7.16
N TYR A 539 12.58 -3.04 -8.46
CA TYR A 539 11.53 -2.39 -9.24
C TYR A 539 10.17 -2.69 -8.61
N ASN A 540 9.39 -1.66 -8.31
CA ASN A 540 8.11 -1.78 -7.61
C ASN A 540 7.06 -0.90 -8.29
N HIS A 541 6.67 -1.34 -9.48
CA HIS A 541 5.84 -0.60 -10.43
C HIS A 541 6.24 0.88 -10.52
N HIS A 542 5.55 1.80 -9.85
CA HIS A 542 5.77 3.24 -10.03
C HIS A 542 7.11 3.77 -9.50
N ARG A 543 7.79 3.06 -8.60
CA ARG A 543 9.09 3.46 -8.01
C ARG A 543 10.07 2.30 -7.87
N ASP A 544 11.34 2.60 -7.62
CA ASP A 544 12.40 1.63 -7.38
C ASP A 544 12.83 1.66 -5.90
N TYR A 545 12.67 0.54 -5.20
CA TYR A 545 12.96 0.39 -3.77
C TYR A 545 14.42 -0.03 -3.53
N ASP A 546 15.09 0.66 -2.61
CA ASP A 546 16.44 0.35 -2.14
C ASP A 546 16.34 -0.36 -0.78
N PRO A 547 16.52 -1.69 -0.71
CA PRO A 547 16.40 -2.43 0.55
C PRO A 547 17.49 -2.08 1.57
N ALA A 548 18.67 -1.62 1.14
CA ALA A 548 19.76 -1.25 2.05
C ALA A 548 19.42 0.02 2.83
N THR A 549 18.73 0.98 2.22
CA THR A 549 18.23 2.19 2.89
C THR A 549 16.78 2.11 3.34
N GLY A 550 16.04 1.08 2.90
CA GLY A 550 14.64 0.83 3.21
C GLY A 550 13.71 1.96 2.77
N ARG A 551 13.96 2.54 1.60
CA ARG A 551 13.21 3.66 1.02
C ARG A 551 13.29 3.64 -0.51
N TYR A 552 12.45 4.42 -1.19
CA TYR A 552 12.45 4.56 -2.64
C TYR A 552 13.52 5.52 -3.16
N GLN A 553 13.92 5.34 -4.43
CA GLN A 553 14.82 6.26 -5.13
C GLN A 553 14.11 7.51 -5.65
N GLN A 554 12.79 7.45 -5.88
CA GLN A 554 11.93 8.53 -6.34
C GLN A 554 10.99 9.05 -5.23
N VAL A 555 10.58 10.30 -5.37
CA VAL A 555 9.43 10.87 -4.64
C VAL A 555 8.15 10.13 -5.02
N ASP A 556 7.23 9.93 -4.08
CA ASP A 556 5.90 9.39 -4.35
C ASP A 556 5.14 10.25 -5.37
N PRO A 557 4.73 9.69 -6.53
CA PRO A 557 3.90 10.41 -7.51
C PRO A 557 2.56 10.93 -6.97
N LEU A 558 2.00 10.32 -5.92
CA LEU A 558 0.79 10.82 -5.24
C LEU A 558 1.10 11.91 -4.20
N GLY A 559 2.37 12.18 -3.90
CA GLY A 559 2.79 13.06 -2.81
C GLY A 559 2.18 12.61 -1.48
N PHE A 560 1.69 13.55 -0.66
CA PHE A 560 1.01 13.22 0.60
C PHE A 560 -0.31 12.46 0.43
N LYS A 561 -0.88 12.40 -0.79
CA LYS A 561 -2.02 11.54 -1.10
C LYS A 561 -1.61 10.06 -1.18
N GLY A 562 -0.30 9.79 -1.24
CA GLY A 562 0.36 8.51 -0.96
C GLY A 562 0.53 8.21 0.53
N GLY A 563 -0.22 8.88 1.45
CA GLY A 563 -0.47 8.39 2.82
C GLY A 563 0.74 8.31 3.76
N GLN A 564 1.89 8.78 3.30
CA GLN A 564 3.18 8.71 3.99
C GLN A 564 3.72 10.13 4.16
N TRP A 565 4.30 10.43 5.32
CA TRP A 565 4.86 11.77 5.59
C TRP A 565 6.22 11.97 4.94
N SER A 566 7.06 10.93 4.87
CA SER A 566 8.25 10.95 4.02
C SER A 566 7.85 10.39 2.67
N LEU A 567 7.92 11.21 1.62
CA LEU A 567 7.53 10.84 0.26
C LEU A 567 8.44 9.78 -0.38
N TYR A 568 9.48 9.33 0.33
CA TYR A 568 10.38 8.26 -0.07
C TYR A 568 10.18 6.98 0.75
N ALA A 569 9.38 6.99 1.82
CA ALA A 569 9.28 5.84 2.71
C ALA A 569 8.73 4.60 1.99
N TYR A 570 9.20 3.42 2.42
CA TYR A 570 8.57 2.14 2.07
C TYR A 570 7.74 1.66 3.26
N ALA A 571 6.49 1.25 3.00
CA ALA A 571 5.63 0.60 3.99
C ALA A 571 5.50 1.38 5.33
N ASN A 572 5.48 2.73 5.27
CA ASN A 572 5.51 3.61 6.46
C ASN A 572 6.67 3.33 7.45
N GLY A 573 7.77 2.72 6.99
CA GLY A 573 8.88 2.30 7.85
C GLY A 573 8.60 1.04 8.68
N ASN A 574 7.59 0.23 8.31
CA ASN A 574 7.23 -1.02 8.98
C ASN A 574 6.93 -2.15 7.97
N PRO A 575 7.97 -2.68 7.30
CA PRO A 575 7.85 -3.75 6.31
C PRO A 575 7.51 -5.13 6.92
N ALA A 576 7.41 -5.24 8.25
CA ALA A 576 6.98 -6.45 8.93
C ALA A 576 5.45 -6.62 8.86
N SER A 577 4.73 -5.50 8.86
CA SER A 577 3.26 -5.46 8.90
C SER A 577 2.62 -4.95 7.62
N TYR A 578 3.37 -4.26 6.76
CA TYR A 578 2.86 -3.67 5.53
C TYR A 578 3.82 -3.89 4.35
N SER A 579 3.27 -3.80 3.14
CA SER A 579 3.99 -3.84 1.86
C SER A 579 3.33 -2.88 0.89
N ASP A 580 4.07 -2.39 -0.09
CA ASP A 580 3.56 -1.47 -1.12
C ASP A 580 3.55 -2.16 -2.50
N PRO A 581 2.42 -2.74 -2.96
CA PRO A 581 2.40 -3.55 -4.20
C PRO A 581 2.48 -2.75 -5.50
N SER A 582 2.25 -1.43 -5.47
CA SER A 582 2.27 -0.57 -6.67
C SER A 582 3.42 0.45 -6.63
N GLY A 583 4.09 0.60 -5.49
CA GLY A 583 4.97 1.73 -5.27
C GLY A 583 4.23 3.04 -4.99
N LEU A 584 2.95 3.04 -4.56
CA LEU A 584 2.11 4.22 -4.26
C LEU A 584 1.32 4.11 -2.93
N PHE A 585 1.74 3.22 -2.03
CA PHE A 585 0.94 2.69 -0.91
C PHE A 585 0.23 3.71 0.00
N VAL A 586 -1.10 3.52 0.14
CA VAL A 586 -1.94 4.05 1.25
C VAL A 586 -2.90 2.99 1.78
N PRO A 587 -2.56 2.37 2.92
CA PRO A 587 -3.47 2.40 4.06
C PRO A 587 -2.88 3.08 5.31
N PRO A 588 -3.69 3.84 6.07
CA PRO A 588 -3.38 4.24 7.43
C PRO A 588 -3.71 3.14 8.46
N ALA A 589 -3.22 3.31 9.69
CA ALA A 589 -3.14 2.28 10.73
C ALA A 589 -4.46 1.54 11.08
N PRO A 590 -4.37 0.31 11.62
CA PRO A 590 -5.48 -0.36 12.32
C PRO A 590 -6.12 0.56 13.36
N GLY A 591 -7.43 0.78 13.26
CA GLY A 591 -8.17 1.71 14.12
C GLY A 591 -8.19 3.17 13.65
N SER A 592 -7.61 3.50 12.49
CA SER A 592 -7.81 4.82 11.85
C SER A 592 -9.17 4.90 11.13
N PRO A 593 -9.77 6.10 11.00
CA PRO A 593 -11.07 6.26 10.33
C PRO A 593 -11.10 5.81 8.86
N LEU A 594 -9.96 5.85 8.16
CA LEU A 594 -9.86 5.41 6.76
C LEU A 594 -9.78 3.88 6.63
N ALA A 595 -9.07 3.18 7.54
CA ALA A 595 -8.99 1.73 7.53
C ALA A 595 -10.37 1.09 7.77
N LEU A 596 -11.13 1.64 8.73
CA LEU A 596 -12.54 1.28 8.98
C LEU A 596 -13.48 1.60 7.81
N ALA A 597 -13.08 2.43 6.85
CA ALA A 597 -13.86 2.75 5.66
C ALA A 597 -13.59 1.78 4.49
N LEU A 598 -12.35 1.27 4.36
CA LEU A 598 -12.02 0.23 3.37
C LEU A 598 -12.64 -1.13 3.73
N GLU A 599 -12.54 -1.58 4.99
CA GLU A 599 -13.14 -2.88 5.40
C GLU A 599 -14.67 -2.92 5.33
N ARG A 600 -15.34 -1.75 5.27
CA ARG A 600 -16.80 -1.64 5.15
C ARG A 600 -17.30 -1.56 3.71
N ALA A 601 -16.41 -1.32 2.75
CA ALA A 601 -16.73 -1.35 1.33
C ALA A 601 -16.29 -2.71 0.77
N GLY A 602 -17.26 -3.60 0.52
CA GLY A 602 -17.00 -4.90 -0.12
C GLY A 602 -16.55 -4.73 -1.57
N LEU A 603 -15.28 -4.38 -1.77
CA LEU A 603 -14.63 -4.11 -3.06
C LEU A 603 -13.51 -5.13 -3.33
N ALA A 604 -13.85 -6.41 -3.19
CA ALA A 604 -13.30 -7.42 -4.09
C ALA A 604 -14.30 -7.56 -5.26
N GLU A 605 -13.80 -7.57 -6.50
CA GLU A 605 -14.59 -7.66 -7.74
C GLU A 605 -15.38 -6.41 -8.19
N ALA A 606 -14.72 -5.25 -8.29
CA ALA A 606 -15.19 -4.15 -9.14
C ALA A 606 -14.06 -3.29 -9.76
N ALA A 607 -12.90 -3.88 -10.04
CA ALA A 607 -11.86 -3.28 -10.86
C ALA A 607 -11.97 -3.82 -12.30
N GLY A 608 -12.23 -2.92 -13.24
CA GLY A 608 -12.38 -3.20 -14.67
C GLY A 608 -12.07 -1.97 -15.52
N LEU A 609 -11.28 -1.05 -14.96
CA LEU A 609 -10.80 0.16 -15.58
C LEU A 609 -9.28 0.05 -15.58
N GLY A 610 -8.68 0.13 -16.77
CA GLY A 610 -7.23 0.08 -16.91
C GLY A 610 -6.55 1.30 -16.28
N PRO A 611 -5.21 1.32 -16.24
CA PRO A 611 -4.44 2.45 -15.74
C PRO A 611 -4.68 3.72 -16.58
N GLU A 612 -4.08 4.85 -16.18
CA GLU A 612 -3.83 6.09 -16.97
C GLU A 612 -4.46 7.45 -16.54
N ASP A 613 -4.16 7.98 -15.33
CA ASP A 613 -3.48 9.29 -15.09
C ASP A 613 -3.27 9.57 -13.56
N PRO A 614 -2.16 10.19 -13.08
CA PRO A 614 -1.87 10.34 -11.66
C PRO A 614 -2.38 11.67 -11.07
N VAL A 615 -3.70 11.86 -11.01
CA VAL A 615 -4.32 12.98 -10.28
C VAL A 615 -5.42 12.50 -9.33
N ALA A 616 -5.00 11.75 -8.31
CA ALA A 616 -5.63 11.72 -6.99
C ALA A 616 -7.10 11.27 -6.88
N ASP A 617 -7.36 9.96 -6.87
CA ASP A 617 -8.69 9.44 -6.50
C ASP A 617 -8.67 8.25 -5.52
N ALA A 618 -8.23 8.53 -4.29
CA ALA A 618 -8.52 7.73 -3.09
C ALA A 618 -9.18 8.58 -1.98
N ALA A 619 -9.72 9.74 -2.36
CA ALA A 619 -9.96 10.88 -1.44
C ALA A 619 -11.42 11.03 -0.97
N ALA A 620 -12.21 9.96 -0.94
CA ALA A 620 -13.62 10.01 -0.50
C ALA A 620 -14.14 8.75 0.23
N ALA A 621 -13.27 7.98 0.89
CA ALA A 621 -13.69 6.89 1.77
C ALA A 621 -14.32 7.41 3.09
N LEU A 622 -15.50 8.02 3.03
CA LEU A 622 -16.21 8.55 4.21
C LEU A 622 -17.74 8.41 4.13
N LEU A 623 -18.29 7.84 5.22
CA LEU A 623 -19.70 7.70 5.66
C LEU A 623 -20.35 6.33 5.42
N PHE A 624 -20.19 5.37 6.35
CA PHE A 624 -21.32 4.81 7.12
C PHE A 624 -20.87 3.98 8.35
N ALA A 625 -21.72 3.98 9.38
CA ALA A 625 -21.35 3.70 10.77
C ALA A 625 -21.77 2.30 11.28
N GLY A 626 -21.38 1.98 12.52
CA GLY A 626 -21.87 0.80 13.26
C GLY A 626 -20.86 0.27 14.26
N THR A 627 -20.75 0.90 15.43
CA THR A 627 -20.02 0.38 16.59
C THR A 627 -20.83 -0.72 17.28
N LEU A 628 -20.15 -1.78 17.75
CA LEU A 628 -20.72 -2.61 18.81
C LEU A 628 -20.85 -1.78 20.09
N ILE A 629 -21.99 -1.90 20.77
CA ILE A 629 -22.09 -1.71 22.22
C ILE A 629 -22.37 -3.09 22.80
N ALA A 630 -21.36 -3.69 23.43
CA ALA A 630 -21.47 -4.98 24.11
C ALA A 630 -20.58 -5.02 25.36
N ALA A 631 -20.92 -4.19 26.35
CA ALA A 631 -20.53 -4.39 27.74
C ALA A 631 -21.59 -3.78 28.68
N GLU A 632 -21.94 -4.53 29.72
CA GLU A 632 -22.68 -4.08 30.93
C GLU A 632 -24.13 -3.57 30.79
N MET A 633 -25.04 -4.50 30.47
CA MET A 633 -26.28 -4.62 31.28
C MET A 633 -26.47 -6.07 31.75
N SER A 634 -25.77 -6.41 32.83
CA SER A 634 -26.10 -7.60 33.62
C SER A 634 -27.41 -7.37 34.38
N GLY A 635 -28.42 -8.19 34.08
CA GLY A 635 -29.59 -8.37 34.93
C GLY A 635 -30.85 -7.58 34.55
N GLN A 636 -31.72 -8.20 33.74
CA GLN A 636 -33.01 -8.68 34.25
C GLN A 636 -33.67 -9.70 33.31
N ASN A 637 -34.06 -10.85 33.87
CA ASN A 637 -34.89 -11.85 33.19
C ASN A 637 -36.33 -11.33 32.96
N SER A 638 -36.91 -11.52 31.77
CA SER A 638 -38.39 -11.52 31.63
C SER A 638 -38.96 -12.19 30.37
N GLY A 639 -38.65 -13.48 30.17
CA GLY A 639 -39.65 -14.47 29.72
C GLY A 639 -40.23 -14.39 28.28
N PRO A 640 -41.17 -15.32 27.95
CA PRO A 640 -41.67 -15.52 26.59
C PRO A 640 -42.77 -14.53 26.19
N GLY A 641 -43.03 -14.48 24.89
CA GLY A 641 -43.86 -13.49 24.19
C GLY A 641 -45.18 -13.11 24.90
N LYS A 642 -45.34 -11.80 25.12
CA LYS A 642 -46.64 -11.19 25.36
C LYS A 642 -47.17 -10.61 24.05
N ASN A 643 -48.09 -11.34 23.43
CA ASN A 643 -49.00 -10.77 22.45
C ASN A 643 -49.77 -9.63 23.13
N CYS A 644 -49.63 -8.40 22.65
CA CYS A 644 -50.60 -7.35 22.94
C CYS A 644 -51.88 -7.66 22.14
N PRO A 645 -53.08 -7.66 22.75
CA PRO A 645 -54.28 -8.16 22.07
C PRO A 645 -54.83 -7.12 21.08
N GLY A 646 -55.06 -7.53 19.82
CA GLY A 646 -55.95 -6.82 18.90
C GLY A 646 -55.39 -6.52 17.52
N HIS A 647 -54.07 -6.41 17.36
CA HIS A 647 -53.44 -6.02 16.09
C HIS A 647 -52.28 -6.96 15.73
N ASP A 648 -52.37 -7.56 14.54
CA ASP A 648 -51.24 -8.27 13.94
C ASP A 648 -50.23 -7.22 13.42
N CYS A 649 -49.06 -7.17 14.05
CA CYS A 649 -48.00 -6.26 13.64
C CYS A 649 -47.15 -6.80 12.48
N SER A 650 -47.29 -8.07 12.08
CA SER A 650 -46.39 -8.70 11.10
C SER A 650 -46.50 -8.05 9.71
N GLU A 651 -47.73 -7.79 9.25
CA GLU A 651 -48.01 -7.15 7.95
C GLU A 651 -47.44 -5.71 7.92
N ILE A 652 -47.74 -4.88 8.93
CA ILE A 652 -47.27 -3.49 8.96
C ILE A 652 -45.76 -3.37 9.20
N LEU A 653 -45.14 -4.29 9.93
CA LEU A 653 -43.68 -4.32 10.08
C LEU A 653 -43.00 -4.75 8.77
N ALA A 654 -43.59 -5.66 8.00
CA ALA A 654 -43.11 -6.01 6.66
C ALA A 654 -43.30 -4.85 5.65
N GLU A 655 -44.42 -4.11 5.72
CA GLU A 655 -44.63 -2.88 4.94
C GLU A 655 -43.56 -1.81 5.29
N ILE A 656 -43.27 -1.63 6.58
CA ILE A 656 -42.20 -0.71 7.04
C ILE A 656 -40.84 -1.15 6.50
N GLU A 657 -40.53 -2.44 6.52
CA GLU A 657 -39.24 -2.96 6.06
C GLU A 657 -39.05 -2.78 4.54
N ALA A 658 -40.07 -3.12 3.75
CA ALA A 658 -40.05 -2.91 2.31
C ALA A 658 -39.96 -1.42 1.94
N GLN A 659 -40.73 -0.56 2.60
CA GLN A 659 -40.68 0.89 2.36
C GLN A 659 -39.37 1.52 2.86
N LYS A 660 -38.76 0.99 3.94
CA LYS A 660 -37.41 1.37 4.40
C LYS A 660 -36.39 1.06 3.31
N GLN A 661 -36.44 -0.12 2.70
CA GLN A 661 -35.54 -0.48 1.61
C GLN A 661 -35.72 0.44 0.39
N ILE A 662 -36.95 0.80 0.01
CA ILE A 662 -37.21 1.77 -1.08
C ILE A 662 -36.59 3.15 -0.77
N VAL A 663 -36.66 3.60 0.49
CA VAL A 663 -36.02 4.87 0.91
C VAL A 663 -34.49 4.76 0.86
N ILE A 664 -33.92 3.63 1.30
CA ILE A 664 -32.48 3.31 1.22
C ILE A 664 -32.01 3.32 -0.24
N ASP A 665 -32.63 2.53 -1.10
CA ASP A 665 -32.28 2.39 -2.51
C ASP A 665 -32.39 3.74 -3.24
N ARG A 666 -33.37 4.59 -2.87
CA ARG A 666 -33.51 5.93 -3.43
C ARG A 666 -32.44 6.91 -2.92
N TYR A 667 -32.02 6.78 -1.67
CA TYR A 667 -30.94 7.58 -1.09
C TYR A 667 -29.59 7.24 -1.73
N PHE A 668 -29.26 5.95 -1.84
CA PHE A 668 -28.02 5.50 -2.48
C PHE A 668 -28.05 5.68 -4.00
N GLY A 669 -29.21 5.52 -4.64
CA GLY A 669 -29.40 5.92 -6.04
C GLY A 669 -29.15 7.41 -6.24
N MET A 670 -29.60 8.29 -5.33
CA MET A 670 -29.25 9.71 -5.38
C MET A 670 -27.76 9.97 -5.11
N LEU A 671 -27.10 9.22 -4.23
CA LEU A 671 -25.64 9.35 -4.04
C LEU A 671 -24.87 8.87 -5.28
N TYR A 672 -25.38 7.87 -6.00
CA TYR A 672 -24.87 7.42 -7.28
C TYR A 672 -25.11 8.47 -8.38
N ASP A 673 -26.33 9.01 -8.52
CA ASP A 673 -26.63 10.14 -9.42
C ASP A 673 -25.77 11.38 -9.08
N ARG A 674 -25.46 11.61 -7.79
CA ARG A 674 -24.58 12.69 -7.34
C ARG A 674 -23.14 12.44 -7.73
N ARG A 675 -22.70 11.17 -7.69
CA ARG A 675 -21.39 10.74 -8.13
C ARG A 675 -21.29 10.84 -9.66
N GLU A 676 -22.28 10.33 -10.43
CA GLU A 676 -22.36 10.60 -11.86
C GLU A 676 -22.34 12.12 -12.16
N LEU A 677 -22.96 12.98 -11.35
CA LEU A 677 -22.87 14.44 -11.56
C LEU A 677 -21.51 15.09 -11.17
N TYR A 678 -20.67 14.40 -10.41
CA TYR A 678 -19.30 14.82 -10.10
C TYR A 678 -18.30 14.23 -11.10
N ASP A 679 -18.42 12.93 -11.40
CA ASP A 679 -17.59 12.18 -12.33
C ASP A 679 -17.87 12.65 -13.78
N ASN A 680 -19.15 12.90 -14.14
CA ASN A 680 -19.55 13.41 -15.46
C ASN A 680 -19.45 14.94 -15.58
N ALA A 681 -18.89 15.65 -14.59
CA ALA A 681 -18.28 16.95 -14.85
C ALA A 681 -17.02 16.81 -15.75
N MET A 682 -16.54 15.57 -15.93
CA MET A 682 -15.43 15.18 -16.79
C MET A 682 -15.74 14.04 -17.78
N ILE A 683 -16.98 13.51 -17.94
CA ILE A 683 -17.40 12.58 -19.04
C ILE A 683 -18.94 12.57 -19.24
N THR A 684 -19.50 13.26 -20.25
CA THR A 684 -20.86 13.10 -20.87
C THR A 684 -22.18 13.41 -20.09
N PRO A 685 -23.28 13.85 -20.78
CA PRO A 685 -24.57 14.13 -20.13
C PRO A 685 -25.62 12.98 -20.15
N LEU A 686 -26.26 12.76 -19.00
CA LEU A 686 -27.60 12.17 -18.75
C LEU A 686 -28.04 10.91 -19.54
N SER A 687 -28.01 9.75 -18.87
CA SER A 687 -28.75 8.57 -19.33
C SER A 687 -30.25 8.59 -18.93
N ARG A 688 -31.13 8.78 -19.92
CA ARG A 688 -32.53 8.29 -20.05
C ARG A 688 -33.55 8.36 -18.89
N ARG A 689 -33.33 9.02 -17.76
CA ARG A 689 -34.39 9.34 -16.77
C ARG A 689 -34.43 10.84 -16.48
N GLY A 690 -35.20 11.57 -17.28
CA GLY A 690 -35.32 13.03 -17.18
C GLY A 690 -35.94 13.49 -15.85
N GLY A 691 -35.12 14.13 -15.02
CA GLY A 691 -35.52 14.82 -13.80
C GLY A 691 -34.41 15.79 -13.36
N SER A 692 -34.78 16.93 -12.78
CA SER A 692 -33.78 17.80 -12.13
C SER A 692 -33.37 17.21 -10.78
N TRP A 693 -32.20 17.59 -10.26
CA TRP A 693 -31.77 17.19 -8.91
C TRP A 693 -32.81 17.53 -7.82
N VAL A 694 -33.49 18.67 -7.97
CA VAL A 694 -34.62 19.08 -7.12
C VAL A 694 -35.78 18.08 -7.20
N GLY A 695 -36.04 17.51 -8.38
CA GLY A 695 -36.99 16.43 -8.59
C GLY A 695 -36.56 15.10 -7.93
N HIS A 696 -35.27 14.77 -7.93
CA HIS A 696 -34.75 13.58 -7.22
C HIS A 696 -34.89 13.73 -5.70
N GLN A 697 -34.47 14.87 -5.14
CA GLN A 697 -34.70 15.21 -3.73
C GLN A 697 -36.19 15.19 -3.35
N GLN A 698 -37.07 15.64 -4.24
CA GLN A 698 -38.51 15.59 -4.00
C GLN A 698 -39.07 14.16 -4.04
N ALA A 699 -38.60 13.33 -4.97
CA ALA A 699 -39.00 11.93 -5.03
C ALA A 699 -38.56 11.15 -3.77
N PHE A 700 -37.34 11.39 -3.28
CA PHE A 700 -36.87 10.83 -2.00
C PHE A 700 -37.75 11.25 -0.81
N ARG A 701 -38.03 12.56 -0.68
CA ARG A 701 -38.93 13.06 0.38
C ARG A 701 -40.35 12.48 0.30
N ASN A 702 -40.84 12.17 -0.91
CA ASN A 702 -42.13 11.51 -1.08
C ASN A 702 -42.12 10.06 -0.53
N GLU A 703 -41.03 9.31 -0.71
CA GLU A 703 -40.90 7.95 -0.15
C GLU A 703 -40.67 7.97 1.36
N GLN A 704 -39.93 8.95 1.90
CA GLN A 704 -39.85 9.17 3.35
C GLN A 704 -41.22 9.49 3.96
N ALA A 705 -42.03 10.33 3.31
CA ALA A 705 -43.37 10.65 3.77
C ALA A 705 -44.33 9.43 3.76
N ARG A 706 -44.05 8.39 2.97
CA ARG A 706 -44.74 7.10 3.07
C ARG A 706 -44.24 6.28 4.26
N LEU A 707 -42.92 6.20 4.46
CA LEU A 707 -42.33 5.50 5.60
C LEU A 707 -42.80 6.09 6.95
N ILE A 708 -42.85 7.42 7.08
CA ILE A 708 -43.38 8.11 8.28
C ILE A 708 -44.82 7.68 8.57
N LYS A 709 -45.70 7.65 7.55
CA LYS A 709 -47.11 7.23 7.72
C LYS A 709 -47.24 5.78 8.19
N LEU A 710 -46.38 4.88 7.72
CA LEU A 710 -46.36 3.49 8.18
C LEU A 710 -45.88 3.38 9.63
N ILE A 711 -44.83 4.13 10.00
CA ILE A 711 -44.30 4.20 11.37
C ILE A 711 -45.34 4.78 12.34
N ASP A 712 -46.06 5.83 11.96
CA ASP A 712 -47.08 6.44 12.82
C ASP A 712 -48.31 5.53 12.96
N LYS A 713 -48.76 4.88 11.88
CA LYS A 713 -49.78 3.81 11.93
C LYS A 713 -49.36 2.64 12.83
N ALA A 714 -48.09 2.23 12.78
CA ALA A 714 -47.55 1.20 13.67
C ALA A 714 -47.50 1.66 15.14
N ARG A 715 -47.22 2.94 15.42
CA ARG A 715 -47.30 3.53 16.77
C ARG A 715 -48.73 3.60 17.28
N GLU A 716 -49.70 3.97 16.44
CA GLU A 716 -51.14 3.93 16.76
C GLU A 716 -51.61 2.50 17.08
N MET A 717 -51.10 1.49 16.37
CA MET A 717 -51.31 0.06 16.64
C MET A 717 -50.48 -0.49 17.82
N ASN A 718 -49.65 0.34 18.46
CA ASN A 718 -48.74 -0.01 19.56
C ASN A 718 -47.75 -1.15 19.20
N CYS A 719 -47.31 -1.19 17.93
CA CYS A 719 -46.33 -2.15 17.40
C CYS A 719 -44.87 -1.67 17.62
N PRO A 720 -43.91 -2.57 17.86
CA PRO A 720 -42.50 -2.22 18.06
C PRO A 720 -41.80 -1.90 16.72
N VAL A 721 -41.60 -0.62 16.44
CA VAL A 721 -40.86 -0.15 15.25
C VAL A 721 -39.35 -0.17 15.52
N GLU A 722 -38.56 -0.70 14.58
CA GLU A 722 -37.09 -0.70 14.70
C GLU A 722 -36.49 0.73 14.71
N PRO A 723 -35.46 1.01 15.53
CA PRO A 723 -34.76 2.29 15.51
C PRO A 723 -34.21 2.69 14.13
N ASN A 724 -33.83 1.69 13.31
CA ASN A 724 -33.31 1.91 11.96
C ASN A 724 -34.38 2.51 11.02
N ALA A 725 -35.63 2.04 11.08
CA ALA A 725 -36.72 2.63 10.30
C ALA A 725 -36.99 4.10 10.67
N VAL A 726 -36.86 4.44 11.96
CA VAL A 726 -36.99 5.83 12.45
C VAL A 726 -35.86 6.72 11.94
N LEU A 727 -34.63 6.20 11.85
CA LEU A 727 -33.49 6.93 11.26
C LEU A 727 -33.72 7.26 9.78
N TRP A 728 -34.11 6.28 8.95
CA TRP A 728 -34.36 6.51 7.51
C TRP A 728 -35.58 7.41 7.24
N SER A 729 -36.54 7.47 8.16
CA SER A 729 -37.67 8.41 8.08
C SER A 729 -37.29 9.87 8.36
N THR A 730 -36.10 10.14 8.93
CA THR A 730 -35.66 11.46 9.38
C THR A 730 -34.33 11.94 8.79
N ILE A 731 -33.58 11.09 8.10
CA ILE A 731 -32.33 11.46 7.42
C ILE A 731 -32.58 12.55 6.35
N ALA A 732 -31.70 13.54 6.27
CA ALA A 732 -31.77 14.56 5.23
C ALA A 732 -31.43 13.96 3.85
N PRO A 733 -32.07 14.39 2.75
CA PRO A 733 -31.62 14.01 1.40
C PRO A 733 -30.18 14.49 1.15
N PRO A 734 -29.43 13.84 0.23
CA PRO A 734 -28.12 14.34 -0.18
C PRO A 734 -28.25 15.77 -0.75
N ASP A 735 -27.32 16.64 -0.37
CA ASP A 735 -27.22 17.98 -0.93
C ASP A 735 -26.95 17.94 -2.43
N LYS A 736 -27.38 19.00 -3.12
CA LYS A 736 -26.97 19.25 -4.51
C LYS A 736 -25.43 19.33 -4.55
N PRO A 737 -24.77 18.77 -5.58
CA PRO A 737 -23.37 19.12 -5.87
C PRO A 737 -23.18 20.64 -5.76
N ALA A 738 -22.13 21.05 -5.05
CA ALA A 738 -21.68 22.43 -5.14
C ALA A 738 -21.29 22.67 -6.60
N GLY A 739 -22.04 23.55 -7.28
CA GLY A 739 -21.74 23.84 -8.67
C GLY A 739 -20.38 24.52 -8.79
N ARG A 740 -19.54 24.01 -9.69
CA ARG A 740 -18.60 24.87 -10.43
C ARG A 740 -19.41 25.95 -11.17
#